data_AF-A0A2H0UHR1-F1
#
_entry.id   AF-A0A2H0UHR1-F1
#
_cell.length_a   1.000
_cell.length_b   1.000
_cell.length_c   1.000
_cell.angle_alpha   90.00
_cell.angle_beta   90.00
_cell.angle_gamma   90.00
#
_symmetry.space_group_name_H-M   'P 1'
#
loop_
_entity.id
_entity.type
_entity.pdbx_description
1 polymer ?
#
loop_
_entity_poly.entity_id
_entity_poly.type
_entity_poly.pdbx_seq_one_letter_code
_entity_poly.pdbx_strand_id
1 'polypeptide(L)'
;MSDSTYNTCVKVSTRYSLFLIVVFFSLAIPNFSQAFTAVTQDISTDTTWTTEQSPYHISENISIATGTSLIIEPGVVVKFSDSQGLTIRGSLSVVGTSDLPIYFTSIHDDSVGGDSNGNGSTTAPGTSRKSSIGNIPTRWGSIIFEAESTGNLDNVIVRYSGYDRRVTPLPAIYNIGGNVQISNGHIDDNGYFGIGQLSGSLSLSDSILEDQQVGVSIKDGDVSITRNNFSDINGFGLMLDGSGDISFTENTFNGGHIAVTLWLSGSRKLTHYGNSASDNYINGILLEGPVLADTELSGGDLPYVISAVGGSDAGTGDLSFPNQHDLTVGTDISLTFLNQAVVKLEDDATLDVMGTLNLIGKQDQPIIVTSLYDNSLGGVVWDQSGSNSPSVNRWGHISIAPDASVNLNYVELHYGGDSRFNSSSVIFNQGGLLDIENSVFKNNLSYGIRHQGGTTNVFNTVLEGHSTYGIFNETDTEINAVNNYWGDSSGPRHATLNPQGLGDAVSDNVAFIPWLDALPGTEPECCSSVLFLPGIMGTELFEGADKRWEPEGESDVERLFLDETGKSLNDITIGDVIDTFDGPAIFSADLYKSFLNDLEVKKQEDFIDDYDAYGYDWRLSLSDILASGELENRIRELATASKSKKVTIVAHSNGGLLAKALVNELGGEAAGLVDQIILVGVPQLGTPQAIGSLLHGYDSGIPTFYSDAQARDFAFNSPFTYNLLPHDSYSNNAGVSVSTPLVTFDNGEATQVFVDTYGSEIYSGNQLREFLAGTDGRTSPDYDDLVNPSKANNALLQAAVSQQTSVGHLWQAPEGVKVYQIAGVGELTVAGIEYQTINLCLSVVNGATGWYCNTGTKTLGYKPIRVLDGDATVVEPSALAMQEDENVKRWWIDLKEYNKILFGQVTKPIFRTEHKDLLEISEVRNLIWNNLIGTSTAMDYQFISANKPGLGLDKRLTFTLHSPLSLSYNENDGTVVDESSPYGRYSQYKRYGEVQIIDIYNDEEGTIVMQGEKTGSFTLEVEESDGEEITSTITYAGIPSSTSTVASIEVGGTNIDDTASLQVDYDGDGETDFMLESAVDETVALPDEPPSEPTVEELESQFKTYVNDNLTNKSVKKSLVRQIDQFYKQYQQQEKLKSKSPFFAKLFQNNFMLRLRLQALERQIDLYASWNRVPIETSEELNRLISLMINKL
;
A
#
# COMPACT_ATOMS: atom_id res chain seq x y z
N MET A 1 18.00 45.55 36.88
CA MET A 1 19.20 46.29 37.32
C MET A 1 20.06 45.33 38.13
N SER A 2 21.40 45.46 38.09
CA SER A 2 22.42 44.72 38.88
C SER A 2 22.34 43.18 38.81
N ASP A 3 23.27 42.48 38.14
CA ASP A 3 24.61 42.05 38.62
C ASP A 3 24.58 40.61 39.22
N SER A 4 25.63 39.77 39.20
CA SER A 4 26.92 39.83 38.49
C SER A 4 27.67 38.47 38.42
N THR A 5 28.25 38.21 37.23
CA THR A 5 29.52 37.53 36.85
C THR A 5 30.40 36.74 37.85
N TYR A 6 31.02 35.63 37.37
CA TYR A 6 32.47 35.26 37.37
C TYR A 6 32.65 33.75 37.01
N ASN A 7 33.75 33.16 36.50
CA ASN A 7 35.04 33.59 35.91
C ASN A 7 35.58 32.42 35.00
N THR A 8 35.78 32.56 33.69
CA THR A 8 37.01 32.93 32.92
C THR A 8 38.23 31.96 32.84
N CYS A 9 38.43 31.39 31.63
CA CYS A 9 39.58 31.57 30.71
C CYS A 9 41.02 31.04 31.01
N VAL A 10 41.61 30.36 30.00
CA VAL A 10 43.03 30.36 29.55
C VAL A 10 43.16 29.44 28.31
N LYS A 11 43.91 29.61 27.21
CA LYS A 11 44.59 30.70 26.42
C LYS A 11 44.53 30.23 24.91
N VAL A 12 45.39 30.40 23.89
CA VAL A 12 46.76 30.90 23.55
C VAL A 12 46.70 31.34 22.06
N SER A 13 46.60 32.63 21.68
CA SER A 13 47.67 33.60 21.32
C SER A 13 48.66 33.16 20.19
N THR A 14 49.06 33.99 19.20
CA THR A 14 49.80 35.28 19.38
C THR A 14 49.99 36.17 18.11
N ARG A 15 49.40 37.39 18.10
CA ARG A 15 49.90 38.78 17.74
C ARG A 15 50.60 39.21 16.40
N TYR A 16 50.47 40.53 16.14
CA TYR A 16 50.95 41.42 15.04
C TYR A 16 52.43 41.91 15.09
N SER A 17 52.99 42.49 13.99
CA SER A 17 53.48 43.92 13.90
C SER A 17 54.28 44.37 12.63
N LEU A 18 53.91 45.54 12.07
CA LEU A 18 54.70 46.68 11.49
C LEU A 18 55.81 46.59 10.36
N PHE A 19 55.72 47.59 9.45
CA PHE A 19 56.78 48.39 8.74
C PHE A 19 57.45 47.97 7.38
N LEU A 20 57.16 48.80 6.35
CA LEU A 20 58.01 49.33 5.25
C LEU A 20 59.41 48.74 4.94
N ILE A 21 59.68 48.37 3.66
CA ILE A 21 60.74 48.97 2.78
C ILE A 21 60.74 48.43 1.31
N VAL A 22 60.52 49.35 0.35
CA VAL A 22 61.26 49.64 -0.92
C VAL A 22 61.79 48.49 -1.85
N VAL A 23 61.31 48.51 -3.12
CA VAL A 23 61.97 48.16 -4.42
C VAL A 23 62.04 46.70 -4.95
N PHE A 24 61.49 46.54 -6.17
CA PHE A 24 61.85 45.64 -7.29
C PHE A 24 62.36 44.20 -7.03
N PHE A 25 61.71 43.23 -7.68
CA PHE A 25 62.15 42.83 -9.03
C PHE A 25 61.00 42.27 -9.88
N SER A 26 61.20 42.24 -11.20
CA SER A 26 60.18 41.88 -12.20
C SER A 26 60.07 40.39 -12.48
N LEU A 27 58.84 39.87 -12.51
CA LEU A 27 58.45 38.75 -13.37
C LEU A 27 57.22 39.18 -14.17
N ALA A 28 57.12 38.70 -15.42
CA ALA A 28 56.00 39.03 -16.29
C ALA A 28 54.77 38.21 -15.91
N ILE A 29 53.62 38.88 -15.78
CA ILE A 29 52.32 38.23 -15.85
C ILE A 29 51.94 38.22 -17.34
N PRO A 30 51.79 37.06 -18.00
CA PRO A 30 51.22 37.02 -19.34
C PRO A 30 49.75 37.47 -19.28
N ASN A 31 49.28 38.16 -20.33
CA ASN A 31 47.84 38.19 -20.58
C ASN A 31 47.43 36.76 -20.96
N PHE A 32 46.92 36.00 -20.00
CA PHE A 32 46.25 34.74 -20.30
C PHE A 32 44.93 35.05 -21.02
N SER A 33 44.95 34.89 -22.34
CA SER A 33 43.73 34.53 -23.06
C SER A 33 43.25 33.21 -22.47
N GLN A 34 42.02 33.18 -21.96
CA GLN A 34 41.40 31.96 -21.44
C GLN A 34 41.14 31.05 -22.64
N ALA A 35 41.91 29.97 -22.75
CA ALA A 35 41.79 29.01 -23.83
C ALA A 35 40.59 28.10 -23.53
N PHE A 36 39.59 28.11 -24.41
CA PHE A 36 38.45 27.20 -24.35
C PHE A 36 38.88 25.76 -24.69
N THR A 37 38.16 24.78 -24.14
CA THR A 37 38.37 23.36 -24.46
C THR A 37 37.57 23.00 -25.71
N ALA A 38 38.28 22.87 -26.84
CA ALA A 38 37.65 22.67 -28.15
C ALA A 38 37.11 21.24 -28.35
N VAL A 39 35.79 21.14 -28.55
CA VAL A 39 35.08 19.90 -28.89
C VAL A 39 34.89 19.85 -30.42
N THR A 40 35.43 18.79 -31.03
CA THR A 40 35.61 18.65 -32.49
C THR A 40 35.33 17.23 -33.01
N GLN A 41 34.92 16.29 -32.15
CA GLN A 41 34.66 14.88 -32.51
C GLN A 41 33.55 14.31 -31.61
N ASP A 42 32.84 13.28 -32.10
CA ASP A 42 31.80 12.57 -31.36
C ASP A 42 32.31 11.91 -30.06
N ILE A 43 31.46 11.93 -29.05
CA ILE A 43 31.71 11.32 -27.73
C ILE A 43 31.32 9.84 -27.84
N SER A 44 32.34 8.99 -27.98
CA SER A 44 32.23 7.55 -28.27
C SER A 44 32.76 6.65 -27.15
N THR A 45 33.12 7.24 -26.00
CA THR A 45 33.48 6.58 -24.74
C THR A 45 33.07 7.50 -23.59
N ASP A 46 32.76 6.93 -22.42
CA ASP A 46 32.31 7.70 -21.25
C ASP A 46 33.24 8.87 -20.93
N THR A 47 32.65 10.06 -20.76
CA THR A 47 33.38 11.32 -20.70
C THR A 47 32.81 12.22 -19.61
N THR A 48 33.70 12.91 -18.87
CA THR A 48 33.32 13.98 -17.93
C THR A 48 33.88 15.31 -18.45
N TRP A 49 33.06 16.36 -18.40
CA TRP A 49 33.48 17.74 -18.64
C TRP A 49 33.58 18.47 -17.31
N THR A 50 34.79 18.94 -16.97
CA THR A 50 35.13 19.48 -15.65
C THR A 50 35.25 20.99 -15.64
N THR A 51 35.02 21.61 -14.48
CA THR A 51 34.96 23.07 -14.38
C THR A 51 36.33 23.75 -14.55
N GLU A 52 37.46 23.06 -14.35
CA GLU A 52 38.80 23.58 -14.68
C GLU A 52 39.06 23.69 -16.20
N GLN A 53 38.28 23.00 -17.03
CA GLN A 53 38.37 23.03 -18.49
C GLN A 53 37.32 23.95 -19.13
N SER A 54 36.49 24.61 -18.32
CA SER A 54 35.45 25.56 -18.74
C SER A 54 36.05 26.88 -19.27
N PRO A 55 35.55 27.46 -20.38
CA PRO A 55 34.42 26.98 -21.19
C PRO A 55 34.80 25.90 -22.21
N TYR A 56 33.87 24.99 -22.48
CA TYR A 56 33.95 24.07 -23.62
C TYR A 56 33.39 24.75 -24.87
N HIS A 57 34.03 24.55 -26.03
CA HIS A 57 33.58 25.11 -27.32
C HIS A 57 33.23 24.01 -28.31
N ILE A 58 31.93 23.86 -28.59
CA ILE A 58 31.38 23.00 -29.64
C ILE A 58 31.47 23.74 -30.97
N SER A 59 32.38 23.27 -31.82
CA SER A 59 32.77 23.96 -33.07
C SER A 59 32.20 23.34 -34.35
N GLU A 60 31.76 22.08 -34.27
CA GLU A 60 31.03 21.31 -35.28
C GLU A 60 29.80 20.66 -34.59
N ASN A 61 28.91 19.97 -35.32
CA ASN A 61 27.84 19.17 -34.69
C ASN A 61 28.47 17.94 -34.01
N ILE A 62 28.14 17.71 -32.73
CA ILE A 62 28.69 16.63 -31.91
C ILE A 62 27.57 15.68 -31.50
N SER A 63 27.82 14.38 -31.50
CA SER A 63 26.92 13.40 -30.92
C SER A 63 27.53 12.59 -29.77
N ILE A 64 26.69 12.20 -28.81
CA ILE A 64 26.98 11.19 -27.78
C ILE A 64 26.47 9.86 -28.32
N ALA A 65 27.36 8.88 -28.46
CA ALA A 65 27.03 7.58 -29.04
C ALA A 65 26.12 6.72 -28.14
N THR A 66 25.39 5.78 -28.74
CA THR A 66 24.58 4.81 -28.00
C THR A 66 25.43 3.97 -27.04
N GLY A 67 24.97 3.81 -25.81
CA GLY A 67 25.72 3.14 -24.74
C GLY A 67 26.93 3.94 -24.22
N THR A 68 27.01 5.24 -24.50
CA THR A 68 28.03 6.17 -23.96
C THR A 68 27.37 7.25 -23.10
N SER A 69 28.04 7.66 -22.02
CA SER A 69 27.62 8.78 -21.16
C SER A 69 28.50 10.03 -21.34
N LEU A 70 27.88 11.21 -21.27
CA LEU A 70 28.53 12.48 -20.95
C LEU A 70 28.02 12.97 -19.60
N ILE A 71 28.95 13.27 -18.69
CA ILE A 71 28.69 13.97 -17.42
C ILE A 71 29.26 15.38 -17.53
N ILE A 72 28.49 16.40 -17.14
CA ILE A 72 28.94 17.80 -17.08
C ILE A 72 28.86 18.29 -15.62
N GLU A 73 29.96 18.81 -15.10
CA GLU A 73 30.07 19.28 -13.70
C GLU A 73 29.45 20.67 -13.44
N PRO A 74 29.05 20.98 -12.19
CA PRO A 74 28.52 22.30 -11.80
C PRO A 74 29.43 23.47 -12.19
N GLY A 75 28.85 24.51 -12.80
CA GLY A 75 29.55 25.72 -13.23
C GLY A 75 30.29 25.62 -14.57
N VAL A 76 30.16 24.52 -15.31
CA VAL A 76 30.65 24.44 -16.69
C VAL A 76 29.84 25.37 -17.62
N VAL A 77 30.55 26.03 -18.54
CA VAL A 77 29.95 26.81 -19.63
C VAL A 77 30.27 26.10 -20.95
N VAL A 78 29.23 25.70 -21.68
CA VAL A 78 29.30 25.11 -23.02
C VAL A 78 28.86 26.14 -24.04
N LYS A 79 29.76 26.47 -24.97
CA LYS A 79 29.52 27.45 -26.04
C LYS A 79 29.47 26.80 -27.41
N PHE A 80 28.48 27.18 -28.23
CA PHE A 80 28.31 26.66 -29.59
C PHE A 80 28.67 27.69 -30.66
N SER A 81 29.35 27.22 -31.72
CA SER A 81 29.46 27.95 -32.99
C SER A 81 28.10 28.12 -33.69
N ASP A 82 27.98 29.16 -34.54
CA ASP A 82 26.80 29.39 -35.39
C ASP A 82 26.33 28.09 -36.09
N SER A 83 25.03 27.79 -35.97
CA SER A 83 24.35 26.62 -36.56
C SER A 83 24.85 25.22 -36.11
N GLN A 84 25.59 25.10 -35.01
CA GLN A 84 26.01 23.80 -34.45
C GLN A 84 25.15 23.40 -33.25
N GLY A 85 24.98 22.11 -32.99
CA GLY A 85 24.22 21.57 -31.87
C GLY A 85 24.81 20.28 -31.29
N LEU A 86 24.09 19.69 -30.34
CA LEU A 86 24.44 18.46 -29.63
C LEU A 86 23.35 17.41 -29.86
N THR A 87 23.72 16.18 -30.20
CA THR A 87 22.76 15.08 -30.44
C THR A 87 23.05 13.89 -29.52
N ILE A 88 22.07 13.48 -28.73
CA ILE A 88 22.23 12.44 -27.73
C ILE A 88 21.59 11.15 -28.25
N ARG A 89 22.39 10.08 -28.36
CA ARG A 89 21.95 8.69 -28.61
C ARG A 89 22.28 7.74 -27.46
N GLY A 90 23.05 8.22 -26.49
CA GLY A 90 23.35 7.56 -25.21
C GLY A 90 22.76 8.37 -24.06
N SER A 91 23.58 8.69 -23.06
CA SER A 91 23.14 9.42 -21.85
C SER A 91 23.84 10.76 -21.70
N LEU A 92 23.08 11.79 -21.31
CA LEU A 92 23.58 13.11 -20.95
C LEU A 92 23.14 13.44 -19.50
N SER A 93 24.12 13.62 -18.62
CA SER A 93 23.92 14.02 -17.22
C SER A 93 24.52 15.40 -17.00
N VAL A 94 23.66 16.35 -16.65
CA VAL A 94 23.97 17.77 -16.44
C VAL A 94 23.32 18.14 -15.12
N VAL A 95 24.10 18.15 -14.04
CA VAL A 95 23.59 18.43 -12.69
C VAL A 95 24.40 19.58 -12.12
N GLY A 96 23.85 20.78 -12.24
CA GLY A 96 24.41 22.01 -11.68
C GLY A 96 24.02 22.22 -10.21
N THR A 97 24.16 23.45 -9.74
CA THR A 97 23.50 23.92 -8.50
C THR A 97 23.06 25.38 -8.68
N SER A 98 22.22 25.91 -7.78
CA SER A 98 21.78 27.31 -7.83
C SER A 98 22.93 28.32 -7.78
N ASP A 99 24.04 27.96 -7.12
CA ASP A 99 25.25 28.78 -7.01
C ASP A 99 26.20 28.60 -8.20
N LEU A 100 26.11 27.45 -8.90
CA LEU A 100 26.97 27.05 -10.02
C LEU A 100 26.14 26.34 -11.12
N PRO A 101 25.22 27.07 -11.79
CA PRO A 101 24.42 26.50 -12.87
C PRO A 101 25.28 26.19 -14.10
N ILE A 102 24.81 25.25 -14.94
CA ILE A 102 25.51 24.83 -16.16
C ILE A 102 24.90 25.54 -17.36
N TYR A 103 25.73 26.26 -18.13
CA TYR A 103 25.26 27.08 -19.25
C TYR A 103 25.46 26.40 -20.61
N PHE A 104 24.43 26.38 -21.45
CA PHE A 104 24.50 26.10 -22.88
C PHE A 104 24.15 27.38 -23.66
N THR A 105 25.13 28.00 -24.31
CA THR A 105 24.98 29.33 -24.93
C THR A 105 25.76 29.49 -26.24
N SER A 106 25.62 30.63 -26.91
CA SER A 106 26.39 30.97 -28.11
C SER A 106 27.86 31.28 -27.79
N ILE A 107 28.76 31.02 -28.73
CA ILE A 107 30.14 31.57 -28.73
C ILE A 107 30.17 33.13 -28.70
N HIS A 108 29.05 33.79 -29.01
CA HIS A 108 28.88 35.24 -29.04
C HIS A 108 28.22 35.85 -27.79
N ASP A 109 27.99 35.04 -26.76
CA ASP A 109 27.55 35.52 -25.44
C ASP A 109 28.80 35.77 -24.59
N ASP A 110 29.12 37.04 -24.29
CA ASP A 110 30.25 37.37 -23.40
C ASP A 110 29.81 37.43 -21.91
N SER A 111 28.51 37.36 -21.61
CA SER A 111 27.97 37.54 -20.25
C SER A 111 28.39 36.41 -19.31
N VAL A 112 28.55 35.20 -19.85
CA VAL A 112 29.08 34.01 -19.15
C VAL A 112 30.29 33.44 -19.89
N GLY A 113 31.31 32.98 -19.17
CA GLY A 113 32.54 32.43 -19.77
C GLY A 113 33.43 33.42 -20.55
N GLY A 114 33.02 34.69 -20.72
CA GLY A 114 33.80 35.77 -21.34
C GLY A 114 33.89 35.74 -22.87
N ASP A 115 34.50 36.79 -23.46
CA ASP A 115 34.70 36.98 -24.91
C ASP A 115 35.48 35.81 -25.53
N SER A 116 34.72 34.85 -26.05
CA SER A 116 35.23 33.56 -26.54
C SER A 116 35.53 33.58 -28.04
N ASN A 117 35.01 34.58 -28.75
CA ASN A 117 35.19 34.78 -30.18
C ASN A 117 36.08 36.00 -30.54
N GLY A 118 36.61 36.70 -29.54
CA GLY A 118 37.57 37.81 -29.68
C GLY A 118 36.98 39.09 -30.26
N ASN A 119 35.70 39.41 -30.03
CA ASN A 119 35.06 40.60 -30.61
C ASN A 119 35.22 41.89 -29.77
N GLY A 120 35.59 41.79 -28.49
CA GLY A 120 35.74 42.93 -27.58
C GLY A 120 34.82 42.86 -26.35
N SER A 121 33.69 43.57 -26.41
CA SER A 121 32.75 43.71 -25.28
C SER A 121 31.30 43.79 -25.78
N THR A 122 30.91 42.84 -26.62
CA THR A 122 29.62 42.82 -27.32
C THR A 122 28.75 41.74 -26.70
N THR A 123 28.30 42.00 -25.47
CA THR A 123 27.96 40.95 -24.50
C THR A 123 26.81 40.02 -24.85
N ALA A 124 25.98 40.36 -25.84
CA ALA A 124 24.84 39.56 -26.28
C ALA A 124 24.98 39.18 -27.77
N PRO A 125 24.57 37.96 -28.17
CA PRO A 125 24.62 37.53 -29.56
C PRO A 125 23.81 38.44 -30.51
N GLY A 126 24.52 39.20 -31.35
CA GLY A 126 23.86 40.07 -32.33
C GLY A 126 22.92 39.31 -33.26
N THR A 127 21.70 39.80 -33.43
CA THR A 127 20.56 39.06 -34.02
C THR A 127 20.80 38.54 -35.44
N SER A 128 20.56 37.26 -35.67
CA SER A 128 20.90 36.57 -36.92
C SER A 128 19.78 36.56 -37.97
N ARG A 129 18.51 36.61 -37.51
CA ARG A 129 17.32 36.45 -38.35
C ARG A 129 16.40 37.65 -38.13
N LYS A 130 16.19 38.43 -39.20
CA LYS A 130 15.01 39.31 -39.29
C LYS A 130 13.80 38.45 -39.62
N SER A 131 12.95 38.22 -38.64
CA SER A 131 11.64 37.64 -38.86
C SER A 131 10.64 38.74 -39.24
N SER A 132 9.49 38.37 -39.80
CA SER A 132 8.27 39.18 -39.74
C SER A 132 7.82 39.43 -38.29
N ILE A 133 8.23 38.53 -37.39
CA ILE A 133 7.89 38.48 -35.96
C ILE A 133 9.05 39.00 -35.07
N GLY A 134 9.88 39.93 -35.59
CA GLY A 134 10.93 40.61 -34.81
C GLY A 134 12.39 40.16 -35.05
N ASN A 135 13.28 40.60 -34.17
CA ASN A 135 14.73 40.33 -34.21
C ASN A 135 15.10 39.31 -33.12
N ILE A 136 15.22 38.03 -33.46
CA ILE A 136 15.52 36.98 -32.47
C ILE A 136 17.05 36.77 -32.39
N PRO A 137 17.67 36.66 -31.20
CA PRO A 137 19.12 36.54 -31.03
C PRO A 137 19.69 35.12 -31.25
N THR A 138 18.91 34.18 -31.79
CA THR A 138 19.34 32.80 -32.07
C THR A 138 20.63 32.72 -32.90
N ARG A 139 21.54 31.81 -32.53
CA ARG A 139 22.81 31.57 -33.25
C ARG A 139 23.14 30.11 -33.48
N TRP A 140 23.00 29.28 -32.46
CA TRP A 140 23.34 27.86 -32.53
C TRP A 140 22.09 27.00 -32.73
N GLY A 141 22.29 25.71 -32.97
CA GLY A 141 21.25 24.73 -33.23
C GLY A 141 20.48 24.34 -31.97
N SER A 142 20.39 23.04 -31.70
CA SER A 142 19.58 22.49 -30.61
C SER A 142 20.34 21.42 -29.82
N ILE A 143 19.85 21.12 -28.62
CA ILE A 143 20.12 19.89 -27.89
C ILE A 143 19.04 18.89 -28.30
N ILE A 144 19.41 17.81 -28.99
CA ILE A 144 18.46 16.86 -29.61
C ILE A 144 18.60 15.47 -28.97
N PHE A 145 17.52 14.95 -28.39
CA PHE A 145 17.47 13.60 -27.83
C PHE A 145 16.81 12.64 -28.82
N GLU A 146 17.59 11.71 -29.38
CA GLU A 146 17.08 10.65 -30.27
C GLU A 146 16.44 9.50 -29.46
N ALA A 147 15.78 8.57 -30.16
CA ALA A 147 15.20 7.37 -29.56
C ALA A 147 16.19 6.61 -28.66
N GLU A 148 15.67 6.06 -27.55
CA GLU A 148 16.44 5.30 -26.53
C GLU A 148 17.49 6.13 -25.74
N SER A 149 17.64 7.43 -26.01
CA SER A 149 18.54 8.29 -25.24
C SER A 149 17.98 8.73 -23.88
N THR A 150 18.86 9.13 -22.96
CA THR A 150 18.47 9.68 -21.66
C THR A 150 19.09 11.06 -21.40
N GLY A 151 18.31 11.96 -20.81
CA GLY A 151 18.74 13.29 -20.38
C GLY A 151 18.33 13.58 -18.94
N ASN A 152 19.27 13.96 -18.09
CA ASN A 152 19.02 14.52 -16.76
C ASN A 152 19.66 15.90 -16.69
N LEU A 153 18.85 16.95 -16.64
CA LEU A 153 19.23 18.36 -16.78
C LEU A 153 18.73 19.17 -15.56
N ASP A 154 19.50 19.20 -14.49
CA ASP A 154 19.21 19.98 -13.29
C ASP A 154 20.07 21.26 -13.19
N ASN A 155 19.46 22.37 -12.76
CA ASN A 155 20.11 23.69 -12.61
C ASN A 155 20.87 24.12 -13.88
N VAL A 156 20.20 24.01 -15.03
CA VAL A 156 20.72 24.27 -16.37
C VAL A 156 20.19 25.60 -16.93
N ILE A 157 21.00 26.32 -17.70
CA ILE A 157 20.60 27.57 -18.38
C ILE A 157 20.88 27.44 -19.88
N VAL A 158 19.85 27.57 -20.72
CA VAL A 158 19.92 27.34 -22.18
C VAL A 158 19.46 28.59 -22.93
N ARG A 159 20.36 29.22 -23.70
CA ARG A 159 20.13 30.53 -24.34
C ARG A 159 20.58 30.61 -25.80
N TYR A 160 19.93 31.46 -26.60
CA TYR A 160 20.35 31.83 -27.96
C TYR A 160 20.41 30.68 -28.99
N SER A 161 19.62 29.63 -28.76
CA SER A 161 19.55 28.39 -29.57
C SER A 161 18.48 28.46 -30.69
N GLY A 162 18.18 27.34 -31.36
CA GLY A 162 17.05 27.18 -32.28
C GLY A 162 17.27 27.67 -33.72
N TYR A 163 18.52 27.94 -34.12
CA TYR A 163 18.87 28.43 -35.45
C TYR A 163 19.19 27.31 -36.45
N ASP A 164 18.35 27.15 -37.48
CA ASP A 164 18.69 26.44 -38.72
C ASP A 164 18.57 27.35 -39.96
N ARG A 165 19.41 27.06 -40.97
CA ARG A 165 19.47 27.75 -42.26
C ARG A 165 18.50 27.18 -43.32
N ARG A 166 17.74 26.11 -43.02
CA ARG A 166 16.95 25.34 -44.01
C ARG A 166 15.43 25.43 -43.81
N VAL A 167 14.98 26.58 -43.28
CA VAL A 167 13.61 27.16 -43.28
C VAL A 167 12.86 27.09 -41.94
N THR A 168 12.67 25.94 -41.31
CA THR A 168 11.97 25.84 -40.00
C THR A 168 12.90 26.17 -38.82
N PRO A 169 12.46 26.95 -37.81
CA PRO A 169 13.16 27.03 -36.53
C PRO A 169 13.08 25.69 -35.79
N LEU A 170 14.10 25.38 -34.98
CA LEU A 170 14.08 24.22 -34.08
C LEU A 170 13.89 24.69 -32.63
N PRO A 171 13.43 23.81 -31.72
CA PRO A 171 13.45 24.08 -30.27
C PRO A 171 14.87 24.22 -29.71
N ALA A 172 15.01 24.79 -28.51
CA ALA A 172 16.27 24.79 -27.77
C ALA A 172 16.66 23.37 -27.33
N ILE A 173 15.72 22.69 -26.68
CA ILE A 173 15.77 21.28 -26.32
C ILE A 173 14.67 20.57 -27.12
N TYR A 174 15.05 19.59 -27.93
CA TYR A 174 14.13 18.86 -28.80
C TYR A 174 14.22 17.36 -28.52
N ASN A 175 13.19 16.82 -27.87
CA ASN A 175 13.06 15.39 -27.66
C ASN A 175 12.31 14.74 -28.82
N ILE A 176 12.92 13.73 -29.44
CA ILE A 176 12.36 12.97 -30.58
C ILE A 176 12.41 11.45 -30.34
N GLY A 177 12.32 11.02 -29.07
CA GLY A 177 12.18 9.62 -28.67
C GLY A 177 12.94 9.20 -27.40
N GLY A 178 13.64 10.12 -26.73
CA GLY A 178 14.37 9.87 -25.49
C GLY A 178 13.52 10.06 -24.23
N ASN A 179 14.11 9.73 -23.08
CA ASN A 179 13.57 10.03 -21.74
C ASN A 179 14.35 11.22 -21.15
N VAL A 180 13.68 12.37 -21.04
CA VAL A 180 14.31 13.65 -20.69
C VAL A 180 13.69 14.21 -19.42
N GLN A 181 14.53 14.52 -18.43
CA GLN A 181 14.17 15.17 -17.18
C GLN A 181 14.89 16.51 -17.10
N ILE A 182 14.14 17.58 -16.80
CA ILE A 182 14.62 18.95 -16.65
C ILE A 182 14.08 19.49 -15.32
N SER A 183 14.97 19.96 -14.44
CA SER A 183 14.60 20.57 -13.16
C SER A 183 15.39 21.85 -12.88
N ASN A 184 14.79 22.83 -12.20
CA ASN A 184 15.43 24.10 -11.84
C ASN A 184 16.08 24.83 -13.05
N GLY A 185 15.53 24.65 -14.25
CA GLY A 185 16.09 25.13 -15.50
C GLY A 185 15.70 26.58 -15.83
N HIS A 186 16.52 27.26 -16.62
CA HIS A 186 16.21 28.56 -17.23
C HIS A 186 16.34 28.44 -18.74
N ILE A 187 15.22 28.58 -19.48
CA ILE A 187 15.16 28.42 -20.93
C ILE A 187 14.65 29.73 -21.51
N ASP A 188 15.57 30.64 -21.86
CA ASP A 188 15.27 32.02 -22.24
C ASP A 188 16.06 32.50 -23.48
N ASP A 189 15.61 33.59 -24.11
CA ASP A 189 16.32 34.25 -25.23
C ASP A 189 16.57 33.32 -26.45
N ASN A 190 15.69 32.32 -26.63
CA ASN A 190 15.83 31.20 -27.57
C ASN A 190 15.11 31.43 -28.91
N GLY A 191 14.79 30.36 -29.63
CA GLY A 191 14.15 30.38 -30.94
C GLY A 191 12.63 30.57 -30.90
N TYR A 192 11.94 29.87 -31.80
CA TYR A 192 10.48 29.90 -31.83
C TYR A 192 9.86 29.02 -30.73
N PHE A 193 10.56 27.96 -30.34
CA PHE A 193 10.16 27.05 -29.26
C PHE A 193 11.29 26.99 -28.22
N GLY A 194 10.97 27.04 -26.93
CA GLY A 194 11.89 26.69 -25.86
C GLY A 194 12.14 25.19 -25.88
N ILE A 195 11.12 24.41 -25.52
CA ILE A 195 11.19 22.95 -25.52
C ILE A 195 10.22 22.39 -26.58
N GLY A 196 10.65 21.34 -27.29
CA GLY A 196 9.81 20.57 -28.20
C GLY A 196 9.84 19.09 -27.87
N GLN A 197 8.68 18.45 -27.89
CA GLN A 197 8.46 17.06 -27.52
C GLN A 197 7.71 16.36 -28.66
N LEU A 198 8.37 15.43 -29.36
CA LEU A 198 7.83 14.70 -30.51
C LEU A 198 7.50 13.22 -30.22
N SER A 199 8.18 12.60 -29.26
CA SER A 199 7.92 11.24 -28.75
C SER A 199 8.92 10.94 -27.63
N GLY A 200 8.74 9.79 -26.94
CA GLY A 200 9.48 9.48 -25.72
C GLY A 200 8.80 10.09 -24.50
N SER A 201 9.55 10.43 -23.45
CA SER A 201 9.00 11.02 -22.23
C SER A 201 9.71 12.32 -21.84
N LEU A 202 8.94 13.28 -21.30
CA LEU A 202 9.44 14.57 -20.82
C LEU A 202 8.90 14.87 -19.41
N SER A 203 9.80 15.04 -18.45
CA SER A 203 9.51 15.67 -17.16
C SER A 203 10.18 17.04 -17.09
N LEU A 204 9.42 18.08 -16.79
CA LEU A 204 9.88 19.46 -16.66
C LEU A 204 9.35 20.05 -15.35
N SER A 205 10.23 20.34 -14.39
CA SER A 205 9.79 20.91 -13.12
C SER A 205 10.58 22.12 -12.62
N ASP A 206 9.94 22.94 -11.81
CA ASP A 206 10.57 24.01 -11.02
C ASP A 206 11.40 25.01 -11.87
N SER A 207 11.07 25.14 -13.16
CA SER A 207 11.88 25.85 -14.17
C SER A 207 11.24 27.14 -14.67
N ILE A 208 12.05 28.05 -15.24
CA ILE A 208 11.63 29.31 -15.84
C ILE A 208 11.77 29.25 -17.36
N LEU A 209 10.71 29.65 -18.07
CA LEU A 209 10.68 29.79 -19.53
C LEU A 209 10.21 31.20 -19.89
N GLU A 210 11.02 31.96 -20.63
CA GLU A 210 10.73 33.36 -20.94
C GLU A 210 11.30 33.84 -22.30
N ASP A 211 10.88 35.04 -22.74
CA ASP A 211 11.39 35.77 -23.92
C ASP A 211 11.42 34.96 -25.25
N GLN A 212 10.40 34.12 -25.47
CA GLN A 212 10.26 33.28 -26.67
C GLN A 212 8.80 33.21 -27.18
N GLN A 213 8.59 32.62 -28.37
CA GLN A 213 7.25 32.57 -29.00
C GLN A 213 6.37 31.43 -28.45
N VAL A 214 6.96 30.28 -28.16
CA VAL A 214 6.29 29.13 -27.53
C VAL A 214 7.18 28.57 -26.43
N GLY A 215 6.62 28.37 -25.23
CA GLY A 215 7.34 27.79 -24.09
C GLY A 215 7.65 26.31 -24.33
N VAL A 216 6.61 25.47 -24.31
CA VAL A 216 6.71 24.04 -24.68
C VAL A 216 5.72 23.70 -25.79
N SER A 217 6.21 22.98 -26.81
CA SER A 217 5.41 22.40 -27.90
C SER A 217 5.39 20.88 -27.77
N ILE A 218 4.21 20.29 -27.57
CA ILE A 218 4.01 18.84 -27.41
C ILE A 218 3.27 18.28 -28.62
N LYS A 219 3.80 17.19 -29.17
CA LYS A 219 3.24 16.44 -30.31
C LYS A 219 2.91 14.99 -29.98
N ASP A 220 3.70 14.30 -29.15
CA ASP A 220 3.44 12.92 -28.78
C ASP A 220 4.27 12.49 -27.55
N GLY A 221 3.90 11.37 -26.95
CA GLY A 221 4.59 10.77 -25.80
C GLY A 221 4.19 11.35 -24.43
N ASP A 222 4.74 10.76 -23.37
CA ASP A 222 4.31 11.00 -21.98
C ASP A 222 4.92 12.30 -21.43
N VAL A 223 4.09 13.23 -20.94
CA VAL A 223 4.59 14.54 -20.48
C VAL A 223 4.04 14.96 -19.10
N SER A 224 4.96 15.39 -18.23
CA SER A 224 4.67 16.02 -16.94
C SER A 224 5.36 17.39 -16.83
N ILE A 225 4.59 18.45 -16.54
CA ILE A 225 5.08 19.83 -16.43
C ILE A 225 4.62 20.43 -15.09
N THR A 226 5.50 20.55 -14.10
CA THR A 226 5.10 20.87 -12.71
C THR A 226 5.87 22.05 -12.08
N ARG A 227 5.17 23.03 -11.47
CA ARG A 227 5.77 24.21 -10.79
C ARG A 227 6.65 25.12 -11.66
N ASN A 228 6.40 25.19 -12.96
CA ASN A 228 7.18 26.05 -13.86
C ASN A 228 6.57 27.46 -13.98
N ASN A 229 7.40 28.45 -14.26
CA ASN A 229 6.98 29.82 -14.55
C ASN A 229 7.21 30.14 -16.05
N PHE A 230 6.13 30.52 -16.73
CA PHE A 230 6.10 30.95 -18.12
C PHE A 230 5.85 32.47 -18.16
N SER A 231 6.90 33.27 -18.33
CA SER A 231 6.83 34.74 -18.38
C SER A 231 7.03 35.30 -19.79
N ASP A 232 6.24 36.31 -20.17
CA ASP A 232 6.41 37.09 -21.41
C ASP A 232 6.47 36.22 -22.70
N ILE A 233 5.77 35.07 -22.68
CA ILE A 233 5.70 34.14 -23.82
C ILE A 233 4.79 34.71 -24.91
N ASN A 234 5.39 35.16 -26.01
CA ASN A 234 4.77 36.01 -27.04
C ASN A 234 3.66 35.32 -27.86
N GLY A 235 3.44 34.01 -27.67
CA GLY A 235 2.42 33.20 -28.33
C GLY A 235 1.76 32.22 -27.35
N PHE A 236 2.31 31.02 -27.20
CA PHE A 236 1.69 29.94 -26.43
C PHE A 236 2.60 29.49 -25.28
N GLY A 237 2.12 29.54 -24.02
CA GLY A 237 2.85 28.97 -22.88
C GLY A 237 3.08 27.47 -23.08
N LEU A 238 1.98 26.73 -23.23
CA LEU A 238 1.94 25.33 -23.71
C LEU A 238 1.14 25.22 -25.02
N MET A 239 1.67 24.45 -25.98
CA MET A 239 1.03 24.19 -27.28
C MET A 239 0.88 22.67 -27.48
N LEU A 240 -0.36 22.17 -27.43
CA LEU A 240 -0.67 20.74 -27.25
C LEU A 240 -1.30 20.12 -28.51
N ASP A 241 -0.48 19.69 -29.48
CA ASP A 241 -0.87 19.44 -30.88
C ASP A 241 -0.55 17.99 -31.36
N GLY A 242 -0.99 16.99 -30.60
CA GLY A 242 -0.96 15.57 -30.96
C GLY A 242 -1.27 14.60 -29.79
N SER A 243 -1.04 13.30 -29.97
CA SER A 243 -1.79 12.20 -29.33
C SER A 243 -1.15 11.55 -28.08
N GLY A 244 -0.60 12.36 -27.17
CA GLY A 244 -0.05 11.89 -25.89
C GLY A 244 -0.91 12.31 -24.69
N ASP A 245 -0.79 11.55 -23.59
CA ASP A 245 -1.34 11.92 -22.28
C ASP A 245 -0.43 12.95 -21.59
N ILE A 246 -1.04 14.00 -21.03
CA ILE A 246 -0.32 15.18 -20.57
C ILE A 246 -0.83 15.61 -19.19
N SER A 247 0.10 15.75 -18.24
CA SER A 247 -0.12 16.37 -16.95
C SER A 247 0.61 17.72 -16.88
N PHE A 248 -0.07 18.79 -16.47
CA PHE A 248 0.60 20.04 -16.14
C PHE A 248 0.01 20.67 -14.86
N THR A 249 0.84 20.85 -13.84
CA THR A 249 0.39 21.18 -12.48
C THR A 249 1.20 22.30 -11.83
N GLU A 250 0.57 23.11 -10.96
CA GLU A 250 1.24 24.13 -10.16
C GLU A 250 2.01 25.22 -10.97
N ASN A 251 1.78 25.34 -12.29
CA ASN A 251 2.51 26.27 -13.16
C ASN A 251 1.90 27.68 -13.17
N THR A 252 2.72 28.69 -13.47
CA THR A 252 2.28 30.09 -13.64
C THR A 252 2.47 30.54 -15.08
N PHE A 253 1.46 31.16 -15.68
CA PHE A 253 1.47 31.72 -17.03
C PHE A 253 1.21 33.23 -16.98
N ASN A 254 2.20 34.07 -17.26
CA ASN A 254 2.10 35.50 -17.02
C ASN A 254 2.61 36.36 -18.19
N GLY A 255 1.85 37.40 -18.56
CA GLY A 255 2.24 38.39 -19.58
C GLY A 255 2.41 37.85 -21.01
N GLY A 256 1.98 36.62 -21.28
CA GLY A 256 2.04 36.00 -22.60
C GLY A 256 0.81 36.30 -23.46
N HIS A 257 0.65 35.59 -24.59
CA HIS A 257 -0.57 35.74 -25.40
C HIS A 257 -1.68 34.77 -24.96
N ILE A 258 -1.42 33.46 -25.01
CA ILE A 258 -2.35 32.40 -24.59
C ILE A 258 -1.61 31.45 -23.65
N ALA A 259 -2.19 31.17 -22.47
CA ALA A 259 -1.56 30.29 -21.47
C ALA A 259 -1.38 28.86 -22.02
N VAL A 260 -2.48 28.23 -22.46
CA VAL A 260 -2.48 26.87 -23.03
C VAL A 260 -3.40 26.80 -24.25
N THR A 261 -3.00 26.06 -25.29
CA THR A 261 -3.86 25.74 -26.45
C THR A 261 -3.81 24.25 -26.78
N LEU A 262 -4.97 23.69 -27.17
CA LEU A 262 -5.23 22.24 -27.23
C LEU A 262 -5.98 21.85 -28.51
N TRP A 263 -5.32 21.13 -29.43
CA TRP A 263 -5.96 20.62 -30.65
C TRP A 263 -6.66 19.28 -30.42
N LEU A 264 -7.95 19.22 -30.71
CA LEU A 264 -8.82 18.06 -30.42
C LEU A 264 -8.78 17.00 -31.55
N SER A 265 -7.68 16.97 -32.30
CA SER A 265 -7.45 16.16 -33.50
C SER A 265 -6.85 14.76 -33.26
N GLY A 266 -6.43 14.47 -32.02
CA GLY A 266 -5.79 13.21 -31.63
C GLY A 266 -6.10 12.86 -30.18
N SER A 267 -6.28 11.56 -29.91
CA SER A 267 -6.75 11.03 -28.62
C SER A 267 -5.74 11.30 -27.51
N ARG A 268 -6.24 11.60 -26.31
CA ARG A 268 -5.45 12.06 -25.15
C ARG A 268 -6.28 12.13 -23.87
N LYS A 269 -5.60 12.03 -22.73
CA LYS A 269 -6.04 12.51 -21.42
C LYS A 269 -5.25 13.75 -21.01
N LEU A 270 -5.93 14.80 -20.55
CA LEU A 270 -5.32 16.03 -20.03
C LEU A 270 -5.65 16.21 -18.54
N THR A 271 -4.61 16.36 -17.73
CA THR A 271 -4.73 16.58 -16.27
C THR A 271 -4.09 17.92 -15.89
N HIS A 272 -4.82 18.76 -15.14
CA HIS A 272 -4.28 20.03 -14.64
C HIS A 272 -4.86 20.48 -13.28
N TYR A 273 -4.02 20.96 -12.36
CA TYR A 273 -4.43 21.58 -11.10
C TYR A 273 -3.32 22.48 -10.52
N GLY A 274 -3.66 23.40 -9.62
CA GLY A 274 -2.75 24.37 -9.01
C GLY A 274 -2.19 25.43 -9.97
N ASN A 275 -2.61 25.45 -11.23
CA ASN A 275 -2.06 26.35 -12.24
C ASN A 275 -2.68 27.75 -12.12
N SER A 276 -1.93 28.79 -12.50
CA SER A 276 -2.44 30.16 -12.54
C SER A 276 -2.10 30.86 -13.86
N ALA A 277 -2.99 31.73 -14.33
CA ALA A 277 -2.78 32.54 -15.51
C ALA A 277 -3.22 33.99 -15.26
N SER A 278 -2.36 34.95 -15.56
CA SER A 278 -2.60 36.39 -15.39
C SER A 278 -1.99 37.21 -16.52
N ASP A 279 -2.57 38.37 -16.81
CA ASP A 279 -2.10 39.34 -17.80
C ASP A 279 -1.88 38.78 -19.24
N ASN A 280 -2.36 37.57 -19.53
CA ASN A 280 -2.44 37.03 -20.89
C ASN A 280 -3.75 37.49 -21.58
N TYR A 281 -3.81 37.35 -22.91
CA TYR A 281 -5.05 37.58 -23.66
C TYR A 281 -6.07 36.44 -23.49
N ILE A 282 -5.61 35.21 -23.28
CA ILE A 282 -6.45 34.10 -22.77
C ILE A 282 -5.78 33.49 -21.54
N ASN A 283 -6.34 33.76 -20.37
CA ASN A 283 -5.95 33.15 -19.09
C ASN A 283 -6.66 31.78 -18.89
N GLY A 284 -6.44 30.85 -19.82
CA GLY A 284 -7.15 29.56 -19.85
C GLY A 284 -6.62 28.61 -20.93
N ILE A 285 -7.36 27.52 -21.16
CA ILE A 285 -7.05 26.46 -22.14
C ILE A 285 -7.94 26.67 -23.37
N LEU A 286 -7.37 27.20 -24.47
CA LEU A 286 -8.08 27.36 -25.73
C LEU A 286 -8.27 26.01 -26.42
N LEU A 287 -9.52 25.66 -26.75
CA LEU A 287 -9.89 24.45 -27.47
C LEU A 287 -9.88 24.71 -28.99
N GLU A 288 -9.08 23.95 -29.73
CA GLU A 288 -8.82 24.16 -31.16
C GLU A 288 -9.31 22.98 -32.01
N GLY A 289 -10.10 23.28 -33.05
CA GLY A 289 -10.63 22.30 -34.00
C GLY A 289 -11.81 21.46 -33.49
N PRO A 290 -12.44 20.65 -34.35
CA PRO A 290 -13.42 19.65 -33.94
C PRO A 290 -12.76 18.48 -33.20
N VAL A 291 -13.53 17.78 -32.35
CA VAL A 291 -13.08 16.54 -31.70
C VAL A 291 -13.13 15.39 -32.70
N LEU A 292 -11.96 14.87 -33.08
CA LEU A 292 -11.82 13.81 -34.08
C LEU A 292 -11.29 12.49 -33.49
N ALA A 293 -11.03 12.45 -32.18
CA ALA A 293 -10.51 11.30 -31.46
C ALA A 293 -10.89 11.40 -29.97
N ASP A 294 -11.06 10.26 -29.28
CA ASP A 294 -11.53 10.22 -27.89
C ASP A 294 -10.65 11.05 -26.95
N THR A 295 -11.27 11.98 -26.23
CA THR A 295 -10.56 13.00 -25.43
C THR A 295 -11.15 13.12 -24.03
N GLU A 296 -10.30 13.02 -23.01
CA GLU A 296 -10.66 13.21 -21.60
C GLU A 296 -9.94 14.42 -21.00
N LEU A 297 -10.68 15.27 -20.30
CA LEU A 297 -10.25 16.57 -19.78
C LEU A 297 -10.58 16.68 -18.27
N SER A 298 -9.58 16.82 -17.41
CA SER A 298 -9.81 17.10 -15.99
C SER A 298 -10.39 18.51 -15.80
N GLY A 299 -11.09 18.74 -14.69
CA GLY A 299 -11.22 20.10 -14.16
C GLY A 299 -9.94 20.59 -13.50
N GLY A 300 -9.98 21.84 -13.04
CA GLY A 300 -8.87 22.55 -12.41
C GLY A 300 -9.01 24.06 -12.59
N ASP A 301 -7.98 24.80 -12.17
CA ASP A 301 -8.01 26.26 -11.99
C ASP A 301 -8.12 27.08 -13.29
N LEU A 302 -7.62 26.53 -14.40
CA LEU A 302 -7.69 27.16 -15.72
C LEU A 302 -8.99 26.74 -16.43
N PRO A 303 -9.85 27.68 -16.85
CA PRO A 303 -11.05 27.33 -17.60
C PRO A 303 -10.71 26.90 -19.04
N TYR A 304 -11.50 25.98 -19.57
CA TYR A 304 -11.54 25.66 -21.00
C TYR A 304 -12.31 26.72 -21.77
N VAL A 305 -11.84 27.06 -22.97
CA VAL A 305 -12.35 28.20 -23.76
C VAL A 305 -12.72 27.73 -25.17
N ILE A 306 -13.97 27.95 -25.55
CA ILE A 306 -14.48 27.78 -26.93
C ILE A 306 -14.71 29.20 -27.49
N SER A 307 -13.85 29.63 -28.41
CA SER A 307 -13.78 31.02 -28.88
C SER A 307 -13.07 31.13 -30.24
N ALA A 308 -13.50 32.08 -31.07
CA ALA A 308 -13.06 32.26 -32.45
C ALA A 308 -11.81 33.14 -32.63
N VAL A 309 -10.89 33.16 -31.65
CA VAL A 309 -9.60 33.90 -31.70
C VAL A 309 -8.61 33.27 -32.71
N GLY A 310 -9.05 32.34 -33.55
CA GLY A 310 -8.34 31.83 -34.71
C GLY A 310 -8.42 32.74 -35.94
N GLY A 311 -7.83 33.95 -35.90
CA GLY A 311 -7.92 34.86 -37.08
C GLY A 311 -7.08 36.14 -37.07
N SER A 312 -5.83 36.07 -37.54
CA SER A 312 -4.95 37.20 -37.92
C SER A 312 -4.48 38.21 -36.86
N ASP A 313 -5.28 38.53 -35.84
CA ASP A 313 -4.86 39.40 -34.72
C ASP A 313 -3.98 38.65 -33.68
N ALA A 314 -3.84 37.33 -33.83
CA ALA A 314 -3.07 36.44 -32.95
C ALA A 314 -1.55 36.75 -32.85
N GLY A 315 -1.00 37.69 -33.63
CA GLY A 315 0.42 38.08 -33.62
C GLY A 315 1.41 37.05 -34.20
N THR A 316 1.04 35.76 -34.21
CA THR A 316 1.88 34.58 -34.52
C THR A 316 2.54 34.55 -35.90
N GLY A 317 2.08 35.35 -36.85
CA GLY A 317 2.73 35.60 -38.13
C GLY A 317 2.82 34.41 -39.09
N ASP A 318 1.92 34.36 -40.08
CA ASP A 318 1.80 33.33 -41.15
C ASP A 318 1.03 32.05 -40.75
N LEU A 319 0.46 31.99 -39.54
CA LEU A 319 -0.59 31.02 -39.19
C LEU A 319 -1.99 31.62 -39.40
N SER A 320 -2.68 31.16 -40.43
CA SER A 320 -4.08 31.50 -40.70
C SER A 320 -4.99 30.36 -40.24
N PHE A 321 -5.48 30.47 -39.02
CA PHE A 321 -6.56 29.64 -38.48
C PHE A 321 -7.92 30.04 -39.11
N PRO A 322 -8.93 29.16 -39.11
CA PRO A 322 -10.30 29.53 -39.39
C PRO A 322 -10.97 30.13 -38.16
N ASN A 323 -11.80 31.16 -38.34
CA ASN A 323 -12.71 31.64 -37.29
C ASN A 323 -13.71 30.53 -36.92
N GLN A 324 -13.44 29.80 -35.83
CA GLN A 324 -14.29 28.72 -35.34
C GLN A 324 -14.95 29.14 -34.03
N HIS A 325 -16.23 29.51 -34.10
CA HIS A 325 -17.07 29.78 -32.91
C HIS A 325 -17.59 28.49 -32.28
N ASP A 326 -17.64 27.39 -33.05
CA ASP A 326 -18.42 26.20 -32.73
C ASP A 326 -17.50 25.00 -32.47
N LEU A 327 -17.69 24.30 -31.34
CA LEU A 327 -17.01 23.03 -31.08
C LEU A 327 -17.91 21.87 -31.53
N THR A 328 -17.40 20.99 -32.38
CA THR A 328 -18.13 19.80 -32.85
C THR A 328 -17.49 18.52 -32.32
N VAL A 329 -18.25 17.66 -31.65
CA VAL A 329 -17.85 16.29 -31.30
C VAL A 329 -18.20 15.35 -32.46
N GLY A 330 -17.21 14.69 -33.05
CA GLY A 330 -17.40 13.82 -34.22
C GLY A 330 -18.26 12.58 -33.97
N THR A 331 -18.81 12.00 -35.03
CA THR A 331 -19.51 10.71 -34.99
C THR A 331 -18.59 9.59 -34.51
N ASP A 332 -19.09 8.71 -33.64
CA ASP A 332 -18.33 7.62 -33.00
C ASP A 332 -17.16 8.09 -32.11
N ILE A 333 -17.08 9.39 -31.76
CA ILE A 333 -16.04 9.99 -30.89
C ILE A 333 -16.65 10.43 -29.55
N SER A 334 -15.89 10.29 -28.46
CA SER A 334 -16.23 10.83 -27.14
C SER A 334 -15.42 12.08 -26.76
N LEU A 335 -16.10 13.03 -26.11
CA LEU A 335 -15.50 14.12 -25.35
C LEU A 335 -15.98 14.03 -23.90
N THR A 336 -15.05 13.89 -22.96
CA THR A 336 -15.35 13.76 -21.53
C THR A 336 -14.69 14.88 -20.75
N PHE A 337 -15.45 15.64 -19.98
CA PHE A 337 -14.95 16.51 -18.93
C PHE A 337 -15.27 15.92 -17.56
N LEU A 338 -14.35 16.11 -16.60
CA LEU A 338 -14.47 15.62 -15.23
C LEU A 338 -14.55 16.79 -14.21
N ASN A 339 -15.11 16.50 -13.02
CA ASN A 339 -15.05 17.25 -11.74
C ASN A 339 -14.29 18.58 -11.74
N GLN A 340 -14.97 19.67 -11.35
CA GLN A 340 -14.46 21.07 -11.33
C GLN A 340 -14.16 21.72 -12.69
N ALA A 341 -14.40 21.06 -13.83
CA ALA A 341 -14.15 21.70 -15.13
C ALA A 341 -15.05 22.93 -15.35
N VAL A 342 -14.44 24.08 -15.64
CA VAL A 342 -15.16 25.29 -16.07
C VAL A 342 -14.98 25.46 -17.57
N VAL A 343 -16.06 25.30 -18.34
CA VAL A 343 -16.10 25.49 -19.79
C VAL A 343 -16.76 26.83 -20.10
N LYS A 344 -16.04 27.70 -20.81
CA LYS A 344 -16.50 29.04 -21.18
C LYS A 344 -16.66 29.19 -22.69
N LEU A 345 -17.84 29.63 -23.09
CA LEU A 345 -18.20 29.87 -24.50
C LEU A 345 -18.28 31.37 -24.81
N GLU A 346 -17.67 31.78 -25.92
CA GLU A 346 -17.80 33.13 -26.47
C GLU A 346 -19.26 33.46 -26.87
N ASP A 347 -19.52 34.73 -27.17
CA ASP A 347 -20.75 35.12 -27.85
C ASP A 347 -20.96 34.30 -29.13
N ASP A 348 -22.19 33.86 -29.37
CA ASP A 348 -22.61 32.99 -30.48
C ASP A 348 -22.06 31.55 -30.49
N ALA A 349 -21.10 31.17 -29.64
CA ALA A 349 -20.48 29.83 -29.70
C ALA A 349 -21.47 28.68 -29.40
N THR A 350 -21.39 27.57 -30.15
CA THR A 350 -22.16 26.32 -29.93
C THR A 350 -21.29 25.12 -29.56
N LEU A 351 -21.94 24.08 -29.02
CA LEU A 351 -21.38 22.75 -28.85
C LEU A 351 -22.26 21.72 -29.58
N ASP A 352 -21.85 21.31 -30.78
CA ASP A 352 -22.57 20.37 -31.63
C ASP A 352 -22.09 18.92 -31.41
N VAL A 353 -22.93 18.07 -30.84
CA VAL A 353 -22.60 16.68 -30.49
C VAL A 353 -23.15 15.73 -31.57
N MET A 354 -22.24 15.09 -32.31
CA MET A 354 -22.54 14.01 -33.26
C MET A 354 -22.10 12.62 -32.75
N GLY A 355 -21.34 12.58 -31.65
CA GLY A 355 -20.89 11.37 -30.96
C GLY A 355 -21.37 11.36 -29.51
N THR A 356 -20.44 11.26 -28.55
CA THR A 356 -20.74 11.25 -27.12
C THR A 356 -20.13 12.45 -26.40
N LEU A 357 -20.94 13.16 -25.59
CA LEU A 357 -20.47 14.18 -24.65
C LEU A 357 -20.77 13.73 -23.22
N ASN A 358 -19.74 13.59 -22.39
CA ASN A 358 -19.87 13.32 -20.96
C ASN A 358 -19.41 14.55 -20.16
N LEU A 359 -20.30 15.11 -19.34
CA LEU A 359 -19.96 16.12 -18.33
C LEU A 359 -20.28 15.51 -16.97
N ILE A 360 -19.26 14.96 -16.29
CA ILE A 360 -19.41 14.21 -15.04
C ILE A 360 -18.68 14.95 -13.91
N GLY A 361 -19.43 15.72 -13.13
CA GLY A 361 -18.97 16.42 -11.93
C GLY A 361 -19.35 15.71 -10.62
N LYS A 362 -19.21 16.43 -9.50
CA LYS A 362 -19.60 15.99 -8.14
C LYS A 362 -20.36 17.08 -7.38
N GLN A 363 -21.05 16.70 -6.30
CA GLN A 363 -21.89 17.60 -5.49
C GLN A 363 -21.12 18.82 -4.93
N ASP A 364 -19.88 18.63 -4.51
CA ASP A 364 -18.97 19.67 -4.02
C ASP A 364 -18.11 20.30 -5.13
N GLN A 365 -18.09 19.68 -6.30
CA GLN A 365 -17.15 19.93 -7.41
C GLN A 365 -17.86 19.81 -8.79
N PRO A 366 -18.92 20.61 -9.04
CA PRO A 366 -19.70 20.50 -10.27
C PRO A 366 -18.89 20.93 -11.49
N ILE A 367 -19.30 20.47 -12.67
CA ILE A 367 -18.82 21.02 -13.95
C ILE A 367 -19.66 22.24 -14.30
N ILE A 368 -19.04 23.34 -14.70
CA ILE A 368 -19.70 24.62 -14.96
C ILE A 368 -19.57 24.95 -16.44
N VAL A 369 -20.69 25.10 -17.15
CA VAL A 369 -20.72 25.60 -18.53
C VAL A 369 -21.39 26.97 -18.56
N THR A 370 -20.61 28.00 -18.87
CA THR A 370 -21.03 29.41 -18.77
C THR A 370 -20.46 30.25 -19.92
N SER A 371 -20.77 31.55 -19.92
CA SER A 371 -20.20 32.50 -20.89
C SER A 371 -18.76 32.87 -20.55
N LEU A 372 -17.95 33.17 -21.58
CA LEU A 372 -16.65 33.81 -21.48
C LEU A 372 -16.65 35.12 -20.67
N TYR A 373 -17.81 35.79 -20.61
CA TYR A 373 -18.03 37.04 -19.87
C TYR A 373 -18.50 36.83 -18.41
N ASP A 374 -18.65 35.58 -17.97
CA ASP A 374 -18.87 35.24 -16.57
C ASP A 374 -17.53 35.22 -15.83
N ASN A 375 -17.20 36.35 -15.20
CA ASN A 375 -16.01 36.48 -14.35
C ASN A 375 -16.26 36.03 -12.90
N SER A 376 -17.44 35.50 -12.57
CA SER A 376 -17.76 35.01 -11.22
C SER A 376 -17.36 33.55 -10.99
N LEU A 377 -17.26 32.76 -12.06
CA LEU A 377 -16.90 31.34 -12.05
C LEU A 377 -15.65 31.15 -12.94
N GLY A 378 -14.62 30.43 -12.48
CA GLY A 378 -13.39 30.17 -13.26
C GLY A 378 -12.62 31.41 -13.74
N GLY A 379 -12.60 32.51 -12.96
CA GLY A 379 -11.68 33.64 -13.16
C GLY A 379 -11.88 34.52 -14.40
N VAL A 380 -10.98 35.49 -14.59
CA VAL A 380 -10.99 36.46 -15.70
C VAL A 380 -10.18 35.93 -16.88
N VAL A 381 -10.88 35.40 -17.88
CA VAL A 381 -10.22 34.86 -19.09
C VAL A 381 -9.71 35.96 -20.01
N TRP A 382 -10.46 37.07 -20.13
CA TRP A 382 -10.17 38.18 -21.04
C TRP A 382 -10.57 39.54 -20.43
N ASP A 383 -9.61 40.47 -20.29
CA ASP A 383 -9.88 41.81 -19.74
C ASP A 383 -10.32 42.81 -20.81
N GLN A 384 -11.65 42.95 -21.01
CA GLN A 384 -12.24 44.11 -21.73
C GLN A 384 -13.56 44.65 -21.15
N SER A 385 -14.04 44.21 -19.98
CA SER A 385 -15.37 44.66 -19.48
C SER A 385 -15.58 44.80 -17.97
N GLY A 386 -14.93 43.99 -17.14
CA GLY A 386 -15.10 44.04 -15.67
C GLY A 386 -16.54 43.76 -15.18
N SER A 387 -17.37 43.05 -15.95
CA SER A 387 -18.69 42.59 -15.48
C SER A 387 -18.57 41.24 -14.78
N ASN A 388 -19.12 41.12 -13.57
CA ASN A 388 -19.18 39.86 -12.81
C ASN A 388 -20.48 39.09 -13.04
N SER A 389 -21.31 39.51 -14.00
CA SER A 389 -22.51 38.79 -14.42
C SER A 389 -22.80 39.13 -15.90
N PRO A 390 -22.91 38.14 -16.79
CA PRO A 390 -23.33 38.35 -18.18
C PRO A 390 -24.84 38.56 -18.28
N SER A 391 -25.35 38.91 -19.47
CA SER A 391 -26.77 38.76 -19.77
C SER A 391 -27.11 37.28 -20.00
N VAL A 392 -28.34 36.88 -19.70
CA VAL A 392 -28.92 35.66 -20.28
C VAL A 392 -28.93 35.84 -21.81
N ASN A 393 -28.44 34.86 -22.59
CA ASN A 393 -28.29 34.82 -24.06
C ASN A 393 -26.87 34.97 -24.69
N ARG A 394 -25.75 34.81 -23.98
CA ARG A 394 -24.42 35.05 -24.60
C ARG A 394 -24.06 33.98 -25.64
N TRP A 395 -24.01 32.72 -25.21
CA TRP A 395 -23.65 31.58 -26.05
C TRP A 395 -24.88 30.88 -26.61
N GLY A 396 -24.68 30.09 -27.67
CA GLY A 396 -25.72 29.45 -28.45
C GLY A 396 -26.46 28.36 -27.68
N HIS A 397 -26.00 27.11 -27.79
CA HIS A 397 -26.63 25.93 -27.20
C HIS A 397 -25.72 24.70 -27.28
N ILE A 398 -26.03 23.67 -26.47
CA ILE A 398 -25.58 22.29 -26.70
C ILE A 398 -26.62 21.62 -27.62
N SER A 399 -26.15 21.09 -28.75
CA SER A 399 -26.96 20.52 -29.83
C SER A 399 -26.70 19.03 -29.92
N ILE A 400 -27.75 18.21 -29.95
CA ILE A 400 -27.63 16.74 -29.94
C ILE A 400 -28.21 16.20 -31.24
N ALA A 401 -27.35 15.61 -32.08
CA ALA A 401 -27.76 14.98 -33.34
C ALA A 401 -28.52 13.65 -33.10
N PRO A 402 -29.26 13.14 -34.10
CA PRO A 402 -29.66 11.75 -34.14
C PRO A 402 -28.46 10.81 -33.94
N ASP A 403 -28.69 9.70 -33.23
CA ASP A 403 -27.69 8.68 -32.86
C ASP A 403 -26.54 9.16 -31.93
N ALA A 404 -26.50 10.44 -31.53
CA ALA A 404 -25.56 10.97 -30.54
C ALA A 404 -26.04 10.77 -29.08
N SER A 405 -25.14 10.92 -28.10
CA SER A 405 -25.43 10.80 -26.66
C SER A 405 -24.85 11.96 -25.86
N VAL A 406 -25.60 12.48 -24.89
CA VAL A 406 -25.12 13.47 -23.92
C VAL A 406 -25.49 13.06 -22.50
N ASN A 407 -24.50 12.94 -21.64
CA ASN A 407 -24.63 12.51 -20.25
C ASN A 407 -24.17 13.64 -19.32
N LEU A 408 -25.05 14.17 -18.48
CA LEU A 408 -24.78 15.27 -17.56
C LEU A 408 -25.03 14.82 -16.12
N ASN A 409 -24.00 14.77 -15.27
CA ASN A 409 -24.14 14.55 -13.84
C ASN A 409 -23.42 15.64 -13.04
N TYR A 410 -24.09 16.26 -12.07
CA TYR A 410 -23.60 17.42 -11.32
C TYR A 410 -23.04 18.55 -12.24
N VAL A 411 -23.86 18.97 -13.22
CA VAL A 411 -23.50 20.02 -14.19
C VAL A 411 -24.31 21.29 -13.96
N GLU A 412 -23.63 22.43 -13.91
CA GLU A 412 -24.22 23.77 -13.84
C GLU A 412 -24.21 24.42 -15.24
N LEU A 413 -25.39 24.65 -15.86
CA LEU A 413 -25.52 25.31 -17.18
C LEU A 413 -26.11 26.73 -17.04
N HIS A 414 -25.38 27.73 -17.52
CA HIS A 414 -25.71 29.16 -17.32
C HIS A 414 -25.70 30.01 -18.58
N TYR A 415 -26.62 30.98 -18.65
CA TYR A 415 -26.64 32.10 -19.60
C TYR A 415 -26.75 31.75 -21.10
N GLY A 416 -27.01 30.49 -21.44
CA GLY A 416 -27.13 30.01 -22.82
C GLY A 416 -28.53 30.17 -23.43
N GLY A 417 -28.70 29.62 -24.63
CA GLY A 417 -29.96 29.56 -25.37
C GLY A 417 -30.24 30.79 -26.24
N ASP A 418 -29.23 31.40 -26.86
CA ASP A 418 -29.43 32.65 -27.62
C ASP A 418 -30.49 32.53 -28.73
N SER A 419 -31.47 33.44 -28.66
CA SER A 419 -32.49 33.77 -29.65
C SER A 419 -32.05 33.93 -31.11
N ARG A 420 -30.74 34.14 -31.37
CA ARG A 420 -30.19 34.14 -32.73
C ARG A 420 -30.18 32.75 -33.36
N PHE A 421 -30.19 31.69 -32.55
CA PHE A 421 -30.31 30.31 -32.98
C PHE A 421 -31.78 29.86 -32.99
N ASN A 422 -32.13 29.03 -33.97
CA ASN A 422 -33.47 28.44 -34.09
C ASN A 422 -33.88 27.61 -32.88
N SER A 423 -32.93 27.16 -32.05
CA SER A 423 -33.13 26.40 -30.80
C SER A 423 -33.73 27.25 -29.68
N SER A 424 -33.12 28.41 -29.38
CA SER A 424 -33.45 29.30 -28.25
C SER A 424 -33.45 28.60 -26.88
N SER A 425 -32.71 27.50 -26.76
CA SER A 425 -32.67 26.60 -25.59
C SER A 425 -31.23 26.31 -25.20
N VAL A 426 -30.92 26.10 -23.92
CA VAL A 426 -29.53 25.76 -23.53
C VAL A 426 -29.14 24.35 -23.98
N ILE A 427 -30.10 23.41 -24.00
CA ILE A 427 -29.97 22.12 -24.69
C ILE A 427 -31.04 21.97 -25.79
N PHE A 428 -30.64 21.46 -26.95
CA PHE A 428 -31.50 21.18 -28.10
C PHE A 428 -31.30 19.74 -28.58
N ASN A 429 -32.19 18.83 -28.20
CA ASN A 429 -32.14 17.45 -28.64
C ASN A 429 -32.94 17.26 -29.95
N GLN A 430 -32.23 16.91 -31.04
CA GLN A 430 -32.80 16.70 -32.37
C GLN A 430 -33.05 15.22 -32.70
N GLY A 431 -32.66 14.28 -31.83
CA GLY A 431 -32.81 12.84 -32.11
C GLY A 431 -31.95 11.88 -31.28
N GLY A 432 -31.09 12.36 -30.39
CA GLY A 432 -30.13 11.55 -29.62
C GLY A 432 -30.62 11.13 -28.23
N LEU A 433 -29.73 10.47 -27.49
CA LEU A 433 -29.90 10.19 -26.06
C LEU A 433 -29.44 11.41 -25.24
N LEU A 434 -30.22 11.75 -24.21
CA LEU A 434 -29.91 12.83 -23.27
C LEU A 434 -30.30 12.38 -21.87
N ASP A 435 -29.31 12.12 -21.03
CA ASP A 435 -29.50 11.71 -19.64
C ASP A 435 -28.90 12.78 -18.72
N ILE A 436 -29.71 13.27 -17.78
CA ILE A 436 -29.38 14.41 -16.90
C ILE A 436 -29.72 14.06 -15.44
N GLU A 437 -28.71 14.19 -14.58
CA GLU A 437 -28.78 13.91 -13.14
C GLU A 437 -28.14 15.04 -12.31
N ASN A 438 -28.64 15.29 -11.10
CA ASN A 438 -28.02 16.12 -10.05
C ASN A 438 -27.59 17.54 -10.48
N SER A 439 -28.17 18.05 -11.56
CA SER A 439 -27.65 19.20 -12.31
C SER A 439 -28.42 20.49 -12.02
N VAL A 440 -27.90 21.64 -12.47
CA VAL A 440 -28.51 22.97 -12.23
C VAL A 440 -28.57 23.77 -13.53
N PHE A 441 -29.77 24.06 -13.98
CA PHE A 441 -30.07 24.85 -15.16
C PHE A 441 -30.66 26.17 -14.69
N LYS A 442 -29.87 27.25 -14.70
CA LYS A 442 -30.29 28.56 -14.19
C LYS A 442 -29.88 29.72 -15.12
N ASN A 443 -30.73 30.75 -15.20
CA ASN A 443 -30.50 31.97 -15.99
C ASN A 443 -30.31 31.76 -17.51
N ASN A 444 -30.97 30.75 -18.11
CA ASN A 444 -30.94 30.54 -19.57
C ASN A 444 -32.14 31.20 -20.26
N LEU A 445 -32.04 31.54 -21.56
CA LEU A 445 -32.93 32.53 -22.18
C LEU A 445 -34.42 32.12 -22.24
N SER A 446 -34.81 31.16 -23.09
CA SER A 446 -36.23 30.87 -23.40
C SER A 446 -36.65 29.48 -22.95
N TYR A 447 -35.93 28.44 -23.38
CA TYR A 447 -36.12 27.07 -22.88
C TYR A 447 -34.88 26.58 -22.12
N GLY A 448 -35.07 25.75 -21.11
CA GLY A 448 -33.98 24.93 -20.56
C GLY A 448 -33.61 23.84 -21.57
N ILE A 449 -34.46 22.82 -21.64
CA ILE A 449 -34.34 21.72 -22.59
C ILE A 449 -35.45 21.85 -23.65
N ARG A 450 -35.06 21.74 -24.92
CA ARG A 450 -36.01 21.62 -26.04
C ARG A 450 -35.78 20.30 -26.77
N HIS A 451 -36.83 19.50 -26.86
CA HIS A 451 -36.79 18.13 -27.39
C HIS A 451 -37.62 18.01 -28.67
N GLN A 452 -37.00 17.58 -29.77
CA GLN A 452 -37.65 17.30 -31.06
C GLN A 452 -37.63 15.81 -31.45
N GLY A 453 -36.89 14.98 -30.72
CA GLY A 453 -36.83 13.53 -30.91
C GLY A 453 -35.71 12.89 -30.11
N GLY A 454 -35.62 11.56 -30.17
CA GLY A 454 -34.65 10.77 -29.42
C GLY A 454 -35.20 10.31 -28.07
N THR A 455 -34.34 10.27 -27.05
CA THR A 455 -34.70 9.97 -25.65
C THR A 455 -34.24 11.11 -24.76
N THR A 456 -34.98 11.40 -23.69
CA THR A 456 -34.56 12.39 -22.68
C THR A 456 -35.05 11.98 -21.31
N ASN A 457 -34.11 11.80 -20.38
CA ASN A 457 -34.36 11.54 -18.97
C ASN A 457 -33.72 12.66 -18.14
N VAL A 458 -34.47 13.19 -17.17
CA VAL A 458 -34.00 14.26 -16.27
C VAL A 458 -34.44 13.92 -14.85
N PHE A 459 -33.51 13.84 -13.90
CA PHE A 459 -33.83 13.59 -12.48
C PHE A 459 -32.88 14.33 -11.52
N ASN A 460 -33.34 14.53 -10.29
CA ASN A 460 -32.67 15.25 -9.20
C ASN A 460 -32.06 16.62 -9.59
N THR A 461 -32.64 17.27 -10.59
CA THR A 461 -32.08 18.44 -11.28
C THR A 461 -32.91 19.70 -10.98
N VAL A 462 -32.24 20.84 -10.88
CA VAL A 462 -32.84 22.17 -10.73
C VAL A 462 -33.06 22.79 -12.12
N LEU A 463 -34.30 23.18 -12.41
CA LEU A 463 -34.70 23.89 -13.63
C LEU A 463 -35.39 25.21 -13.22
N GLU A 464 -34.67 26.33 -13.26
CA GLU A 464 -35.20 27.62 -12.81
C GLU A 464 -34.84 28.83 -13.68
N GLY A 465 -35.78 29.78 -13.79
CA GLY A 465 -35.54 31.10 -14.38
C GLY A 465 -35.58 31.14 -15.90
N HIS A 466 -36.08 30.09 -16.56
CA HIS A 466 -36.26 30.05 -18.02
C HIS A 466 -37.49 30.89 -18.41
N SER A 467 -37.35 31.83 -19.35
CA SER A 467 -38.44 32.79 -19.62
C SER A 467 -39.67 32.22 -20.35
N THR A 468 -39.64 30.95 -20.78
CA THR A 468 -40.75 30.31 -21.52
C THR A 468 -41.13 28.93 -20.96
N TYR A 469 -40.19 27.98 -20.89
CA TYR A 469 -40.39 26.64 -20.27
C TYR A 469 -39.07 26.10 -19.71
N GLY A 470 -39.12 25.32 -18.62
CA GLY A 470 -37.98 24.52 -18.18
C GLY A 470 -37.70 23.38 -19.17
N ILE A 471 -38.75 22.65 -19.57
CA ILE A 471 -38.70 21.63 -20.63
C ILE A 471 -39.86 21.83 -21.61
N PHE A 472 -39.53 21.85 -22.92
CA PHE A 472 -40.50 21.91 -24.01
C PHE A 472 -40.30 20.75 -24.99
N ASN A 473 -41.30 19.85 -25.04
CA ASN A 473 -41.34 18.70 -25.94
C ASN A 473 -42.20 19.02 -27.17
N GLU A 474 -41.64 18.86 -28.36
CA GLU A 474 -42.34 19.05 -29.65
C GLU A 474 -42.93 17.74 -30.23
N THR A 475 -42.82 16.63 -29.51
CA THR A 475 -43.25 15.29 -29.96
C THR A 475 -44.53 14.82 -29.27
N ASP A 476 -45.20 13.83 -29.87
CA ASP A 476 -46.35 13.11 -29.29
C ASP A 476 -45.92 12.00 -28.30
N THR A 477 -44.63 11.89 -27.95
CA THR A 477 -44.06 10.87 -27.05
C THR A 477 -43.72 11.50 -25.70
N GLU A 478 -44.12 10.88 -24.60
CA GLU A 478 -43.80 11.38 -23.25
C GLU A 478 -42.34 11.14 -22.88
N ILE A 479 -41.66 12.18 -22.37
CA ILE A 479 -40.27 12.13 -21.87
C ILE A 479 -40.22 12.22 -20.34
N ASN A 480 -39.18 11.65 -19.73
CA ASN A 480 -39.09 11.49 -18.28
C ASN A 480 -38.42 12.71 -17.61
N ALA A 481 -39.11 13.34 -16.67
CA ALA A 481 -38.63 14.50 -15.92
C ALA A 481 -39.15 14.52 -14.46
N VAL A 482 -39.33 13.36 -13.84
CA VAL A 482 -39.77 13.24 -12.43
C VAL A 482 -38.63 13.55 -11.46
N ASN A 483 -38.95 13.80 -10.19
CA ASN A 483 -37.98 14.10 -9.12
C ASN A 483 -37.05 15.28 -9.43
N ASN A 484 -37.57 16.34 -10.05
CA ASN A 484 -36.84 17.59 -10.31
C ASN A 484 -37.43 18.76 -9.52
N TYR A 485 -36.61 19.77 -9.22
CA TYR A 485 -37.05 21.04 -8.62
C TYR A 485 -37.19 22.12 -9.71
N TRP A 486 -38.32 22.80 -9.75
CA TRP A 486 -38.72 23.67 -10.87
C TRP A 486 -38.70 25.17 -10.53
N GLY A 487 -37.84 25.58 -9.60
CA GLY A 487 -37.75 26.96 -9.10
C GLY A 487 -38.73 27.32 -7.98
N ASP A 488 -39.81 26.56 -7.79
CA ASP A 488 -40.79 26.75 -6.71
C ASP A 488 -41.36 25.40 -6.21
N SER A 489 -41.63 25.31 -4.91
CA SER A 489 -42.13 24.10 -4.24
C SER A 489 -43.51 23.61 -4.72
N SER A 490 -44.32 24.50 -5.30
CA SER A 490 -45.59 24.16 -5.95
C SER A 490 -45.42 23.43 -7.29
N GLY A 491 -44.18 23.21 -7.74
CA GLY A 491 -43.85 22.48 -8.95
C GLY A 491 -44.05 23.29 -10.24
N PRO A 492 -43.82 22.65 -11.40
CA PRO A 492 -43.81 23.33 -12.68
C PRO A 492 -45.20 23.72 -13.12
N ARG A 493 -45.30 24.81 -13.86
CA ARG A 493 -46.59 25.27 -14.37
C ARG A 493 -47.03 24.45 -15.59
N HIS A 494 -48.05 23.60 -15.41
CA HIS A 494 -48.72 22.89 -16.52
C HIS A 494 -50.20 23.30 -16.66
N ALA A 495 -50.71 23.40 -17.89
CA ALA A 495 -52.03 23.97 -18.16
C ALA A 495 -53.22 23.17 -17.60
N THR A 496 -53.06 21.85 -17.44
CA THR A 496 -54.12 20.91 -17.02
C THR A 496 -53.75 20.14 -15.75
N LEU A 497 -52.54 19.59 -15.69
CA LEU A 497 -52.06 18.72 -14.60
C LEU A 497 -51.63 19.50 -13.35
N ASN A 498 -50.95 20.64 -13.50
CA ASN A 498 -50.59 21.53 -12.39
C ASN A 498 -50.89 23.01 -12.71
N PRO A 499 -52.18 23.40 -12.76
CA PRO A 499 -52.60 24.74 -13.16
C PRO A 499 -52.40 25.80 -12.06
N GLN A 500 -51.77 25.46 -10.93
CA GLN A 500 -51.43 26.39 -9.84
C GLN A 500 -49.93 26.49 -9.56
N GLY A 501 -49.10 25.59 -10.10
CA GLY A 501 -47.64 25.66 -10.03
C GLY A 501 -47.11 27.04 -10.44
N LEU A 502 -46.14 27.53 -9.67
CA LEU A 502 -45.46 28.82 -9.83
C LEU A 502 -44.06 28.68 -10.43
N GLY A 503 -43.52 27.46 -10.46
CA GLY A 503 -42.24 27.15 -11.07
C GLY A 503 -42.26 27.21 -12.60
N ASP A 504 -41.07 27.03 -13.19
CA ASP A 504 -40.86 27.04 -14.64
C ASP A 504 -41.86 26.11 -15.36
N ALA A 505 -42.36 26.56 -16.51
CA ALA A 505 -43.43 25.84 -17.20
C ALA A 505 -42.94 24.55 -17.88
N VAL A 506 -43.86 23.60 -18.08
CA VAL A 506 -43.66 22.40 -18.92
C VAL A 506 -44.73 22.32 -20.01
N SER A 507 -44.41 21.65 -21.12
CA SER A 507 -45.39 21.32 -22.17
C SER A 507 -46.25 20.11 -21.77
N ASP A 508 -47.25 19.79 -22.59
CA ASP A 508 -47.79 18.42 -22.64
C ASP A 508 -46.64 17.42 -22.97
N ASN A 509 -46.87 16.12 -22.71
CA ASN A 509 -45.93 15.02 -22.96
C ASN A 509 -44.58 15.14 -22.21
N VAL A 510 -44.60 15.67 -20.98
CA VAL A 510 -43.46 15.65 -20.05
C VAL A 510 -43.94 15.05 -18.73
N ALA A 511 -43.36 13.94 -18.29
CA ALA A 511 -43.69 13.30 -17.02
C ALA A 511 -42.96 14.00 -15.87
N PHE A 512 -43.61 14.95 -15.20
CA PHE A 512 -43.03 15.79 -14.14
C PHE A 512 -43.53 15.47 -12.71
N ILE A 513 -44.31 14.41 -12.51
CA ILE A 513 -44.94 14.06 -11.24
C ILE A 513 -44.45 12.68 -10.78
N PRO A 514 -43.88 12.54 -9.56
CA PRO A 514 -43.63 13.58 -8.56
C PRO A 514 -42.56 14.60 -8.97
N TRP A 515 -42.58 15.77 -8.31
CA TRP A 515 -41.54 16.80 -8.33
C TRP A 515 -41.01 17.02 -6.92
N LEU A 516 -39.83 17.64 -6.79
CA LEU A 516 -39.25 18.00 -5.49
C LEU A 516 -39.85 19.33 -5.00
N ASP A 517 -40.25 19.40 -3.73
CA ASP A 517 -40.75 20.63 -3.09
C ASP A 517 -39.64 21.48 -2.43
N ALA A 518 -38.41 20.94 -2.36
CA ALA A 518 -37.18 21.63 -1.97
C ALA A 518 -36.07 21.37 -3.01
N LEU A 519 -34.91 22.00 -2.83
CA LEU A 519 -33.76 21.82 -3.73
C LEU A 519 -33.15 20.40 -3.56
N PRO A 520 -32.62 19.78 -4.64
CA PRO A 520 -31.76 18.60 -4.55
C PRO A 520 -30.68 18.76 -3.48
N GLY A 521 -30.49 17.74 -2.65
CA GLY A 521 -29.52 17.80 -1.55
C GLY A 521 -29.89 18.72 -0.37
N THR A 522 -31.13 19.24 -0.30
CA THR A 522 -31.66 19.91 0.91
C THR A 522 -32.57 19.01 1.76
N GLU A 523 -32.35 17.70 1.68
CA GLU A 523 -32.79 16.72 2.69
C GLU A 523 -32.37 17.17 4.11
N PRO A 524 -33.15 16.86 5.17
CA PRO A 524 -32.76 17.17 6.54
C PRO A 524 -31.45 16.47 6.94
N GLU A 525 -30.49 17.25 7.44
CA GLU A 525 -29.15 16.79 7.89
C GLU A 525 -29.20 15.80 9.10
N CYS A 526 -30.40 15.47 9.59
CA CYS A 526 -30.64 14.33 10.45
C CYS A 526 -32.06 13.74 10.19
N CYS A 527 -32.27 12.44 10.25
CA CYS A 527 -31.32 11.36 10.51
C CYS A 527 -31.80 10.03 9.90
N SER A 528 -30.83 9.27 9.38
CA SER A 528 -31.00 7.86 9.04
C SER A 528 -31.10 7.02 10.31
N SER A 529 -31.83 5.89 10.24
CA SER A 529 -31.78 4.86 11.28
C SER A 529 -30.53 4.00 11.13
N VAL A 530 -30.11 3.29 12.17
CA VAL A 530 -28.93 2.40 12.12
C VAL A 530 -29.29 0.93 12.34
N LEU A 531 -28.89 0.06 11.42
CA LEU A 531 -28.91 -1.39 11.60
C LEU A 531 -27.49 -1.85 11.95
N PHE A 532 -27.31 -2.45 13.14
CA PHE A 532 -26.06 -3.09 13.54
C PHE A 532 -26.13 -4.61 13.35
N LEU A 533 -25.14 -5.16 12.65
CA LEU A 533 -24.95 -6.60 12.46
C LEU A 533 -23.63 -7.05 13.13
N PRO A 534 -23.68 -7.86 14.20
CA PRO A 534 -22.48 -8.30 14.91
C PRO A 534 -21.64 -9.29 14.10
N GLY A 535 -20.41 -9.51 14.55
CA GLY A 535 -19.55 -10.60 14.07
C GLY A 535 -20.10 -11.98 14.37
N ILE A 536 -19.39 -13.01 13.91
CA ILE A 536 -19.64 -14.39 14.32
C ILE A 536 -19.60 -14.49 15.85
N MET A 537 -20.39 -15.38 16.45
CA MET A 537 -20.43 -15.63 17.89
C MET A 537 -20.87 -14.44 18.77
N GLY A 538 -21.23 -13.30 18.17
CA GLY A 538 -21.70 -12.08 18.84
C GLY A 538 -23.19 -12.04 19.17
N THR A 539 -23.86 -13.19 19.24
CA THR A 539 -25.30 -13.29 19.57
C THR A 539 -25.52 -14.52 20.45
N GLU A 540 -26.32 -14.35 21.50
CA GLU A 540 -26.72 -15.45 22.37
C GLU A 540 -27.51 -16.51 21.59
N LEU A 541 -27.28 -17.79 21.89
CA LEU A 541 -28.07 -18.90 21.35
C LEU A 541 -28.65 -19.73 22.50
N PHE A 542 -29.95 -20.02 22.42
CA PHE A 542 -30.70 -20.75 23.44
C PHE A 542 -31.32 -22.02 22.87
N GLU A 543 -31.39 -23.06 23.70
CA GLU A 543 -32.27 -24.20 23.48
C GLU A 543 -33.49 -24.08 24.42
N GLY A 544 -34.55 -23.42 23.94
CA GLY A 544 -35.81 -23.21 24.63
C GLY A 544 -35.74 -22.23 25.82
N ALA A 545 -34.98 -22.57 26.87
CA ALA A 545 -34.70 -21.72 28.03
C ALA A 545 -33.27 -21.90 28.58
N ASP A 546 -32.52 -22.88 28.09
CA ASP A 546 -31.12 -23.08 28.45
C ASP A 546 -30.24 -22.25 27.50
N LYS A 547 -29.38 -21.38 28.02
CA LYS A 547 -28.35 -20.68 27.22
C LYS A 547 -27.28 -21.71 26.80
N ARG A 548 -26.93 -21.75 25.51
CA ARG A 548 -26.00 -22.72 24.91
C ARG A 548 -24.74 -22.09 24.33
N TRP A 549 -24.84 -20.84 23.85
CA TRP A 549 -23.67 -20.04 23.50
C TRP A 549 -23.29 -19.11 24.66
N GLU A 550 -22.00 -18.82 24.80
CA GLU A 550 -21.33 -18.65 26.11
C GLU A 550 -21.47 -19.94 26.96
N PRO A 551 -20.89 -21.07 26.50
CA PRO A 551 -21.10 -22.39 27.11
C PRO A 551 -20.37 -22.54 28.47
N GLU A 552 -21.03 -23.17 29.45
CA GLU A 552 -20.38 -23.55 30.73
C GLU A 552 -19.41 -24.74 30.58
N GLY A 553 -19.46 -25.45 29.44
CA GLY A 553 -18.53 -26.52 29.08
C GLY A 553 -18.91 -27.28 27.81
N GLU A 554 -18.10 -28.27 27.43
CA GLU A 554 -18.23 -29.08 26.20
C GLU A 554 -19.65 -29.59 25.91
N SER A 555 -20.44 -29.92 26.94
CA SER A 555 -21.80 -30.45 26.77
C SER A 555 -22.83 -29.47 26.21
N ASP A 556 -22.60 -28.15 26.27
CA ASP A 556 -23.48 -27.16 25.64
C ASP A 556 -23.12 -26.95 24.16
N VAL A 557 -21.84 -27.07 23.82
CA VAL A 557 -21.34 -27.04 22.43
C VAL A 557 -21.94 -28.21 21.63
N GLU A 558 -21.99 -29.41 22.20
CA GLU A 558 -22.69 -30.58 21.62
C GLU A 558 -24.16 -30.30 21.27
N ARG A 559 -24.83 -29.35 21.95
CA ARG A 559 -26.22 -28.97 21.66
C ARG A 559 -26.31 -28.01 20.47
N LEU A 560 -25.23 -27.28 20.17
CA LEU A 560 -25.11 -26.38 19.02
C LEU A 560 -24.66 -27.10 17.73
N PHE A 561 -24.38 -28.40 17.76
CA PHE A 561 -23.94 -29.16 16.58
C PHE A 561 -24.97 -29.15 15.43
N LEU A 562 -24.47 -29.31 14.20
CA LEU A 562 -25.21 -29.28 12.95
C LEU A 562 -25.03 -30.58 12.16
N ASP A 563 -25.99 -30.88 11.28
CA ASP A 563 -25.98 -32.04 10.40
C ASP A 563 -25.00 -31.90 9.21
N GLU A 564 -24.86 -32.97 8.42
CA GLU A 564 -24.00 -33.00 7.22
C GLU A 564 -24.37 -31.97 6.13
N THR A 565 -25.52 -31.31 6.26
CA THR A 565 -26.00 -30.24 5.37
C THR A 565 -25.88 -28.84 5.98
N GLY A 566 -25.34 -28.73 7.20
CA GLY A 566 -25.16 -27.46 7.90
C GLY A 566 -26.40 -26.94 8.61
N LYS A 567 -27.32 -27.83 9.05
CA LYS A 567 -28.56 -27.46 9.75
C LYS A 567 -28.55 -27.91 11.20
N SER A 568 -29.04 -27.06 12.11
CA SER A 568 -29.11 -27.31 13.55
C SER A 568 -29.74 -28.66 13.91
N LEU A 569 -29.04 -29.48 14.70
CA LEU A 569 -29.57 -30.76 15.20
C LEU A 569 -30.62 -30.62 16.30
N ASN A 570 -30.63 -29.47 16.99
CA ASN A 570 -31.57 -29.13 18.06
C ASN A 570 -32.34 -27.84 17.72
N ASP A 571 -33.42 -27.58 18.46
CA ASP A 571 -34.30 -26.42 18.27
C ASP A 571 -33.68 -25.18 18.94
N ILE A 572 -32.85 -24.45 18.18
CA ILE A 572 -32.07 -23.30 18.67
C ILE A 572 -32.75 -21.99 18.26
N THR A 573 -32.85 -21.07 19.21
CA THR A 573 -33.37 -19.71 19.02
C THR A 573 -32.31 -18.67 19.37
N ILE A 574 -32.27 -17.58 18.61
CA ILE A 574 -31.44 -16.40 18.91
C ILE A 574 -31.93 -15.66 20.16
N GLY A 575 -31.00 -15.08 20.91
CA GLY A 575 -31.24 -14.06 21.93
C GLY A 575 -30.72 -12.70 21.50
N ASP A 576 -30.24 -11.91 22.46
CA ASP A 576 -29.75 -10.55 22.20
C ASP A 576 -28.30 -10.56 21.63
N VAL A 577 -27.87 -9.40 21.13
CA VAL A 577 -26.46 -9.15 20.74
C VAL A 577 -25.63 -9.00 22.01
N ILE A 578 -24.54 -9.75 22.12
CA ILE A 578 -23.72 -9.83 23.34
C ILE A 578 -22.99 -8.50 23.57
N ASP A 579 -23.24 -7.85 24.71
CA ASP A 579 -22.56 -6.61 25.10
C ASP A 579 -21.21 -6.93 25.77
N THR A 580 -21.22 -7.82 26.76
CA THR A 580 -20.09 -8.28 27.57
C THR A 580 -20.11 -9.81 27.62
N PHE A 581 -18.97 -10.48 27.45
CA PHE A 581 -18.91 -11.96 27.51
C PHE A 581 -18.84 -12.44 28.97
N ASP A 582 -19.80 -13.25 29.42
CA ASP A 582 -20.04 -13.56 30.84
C ASP A 582 -19.13 -14.70 31.38
N GLY A 583 -17.82 -14.55 31.18
CA GLY A 583 -16.79 -15.48 31.65
C GLY A 583 -16.43 -15.34 33.15
N PRO A 584 -15.50 -16.16 33.67
CA PRO A 584 -14.96 -16.00 35.02
C PRO A 584 -14.40 -14.57 35.22
N ALA A 585 -14.51 -14.02 36.43
CA ALA A 585 -14.29 -12.59 36.73
C ALA A 585 -12.84 -12.03 36.57
N ILE A 586 -11.99 -12.71 35.80
CA ILE A 586 -10.70 -12.24 35.26
C ILE A 586 -10.70 -12.11 33.73
N PHE A 587 -11.74 -12.63 33.05
CA PHE A 587 -11.89 -12.69 31.59
C PHE A 587 -13.17 -12.00 31.08
N SER A 588 -13.97 -11.37 31.95
CA SER A 588 -15.15 -10.60 31.53
C SER A 588 -14.72 -9.40 30.68
N ALA A 589 -14.89 -9.53 29.36
CA ALA A 589 -14.48 -8.55 28.37
C ALA A 589 -15.72 -7.95 27.68
N ASP A 590 -15.67 -6.65 27.47
CA ASP A 590 -16.69 -5.90 26.74
C ASP A 590 -16.47 -6.17 25.23
N LEU A 591 -17.52 -6.57 24.51
CA LEU A 591 -17.46 -7.01 23.09
C LEU A 591 -18.08 -5.98 22.15
N TYR A 592 -19.32 -5.56 22.43
CA TYR A 592 -20.02 -4.49 21.71
C TYR A 592 -20.67 -3.46 22.62
N LYS A 593 -20.55 -3.61 23.94
CA LYS A 593 -21.19 -2.78 24.96
C LYS A 593 -21.04 -1.27 24.77
N SER A 594 -19.86 -0.77 24.42
CA SER A 594 -19.68 0.65 24.17
C SER A 594 -20.36 1.08 22.87
N PHE A 595 -20.37 0.25 21.83
CA PHE A 595 -21.09 0.54 20.59
C PHE A 595 -22.62 0.47 20.76
N LEU A 596 -23.13 -0.51 21.51
CA LEU A 596 -24.54 -0.65 21.87
C LEU A 596 -25.01 0.51 22.78
N ASN A 597 -24.18 0.95 23.71
CA ASN A 597 -24.41 2.18 24.48
C ASN A 597 -24.47 3.41 23.56
N ASP A 598 -23.54 3.54 22.61
CA ASP A 598 -23.50 4.68 21.72
C ASP A 598 -24.72 4.72 20.78
N LEU A 599 -25.24 3.57 20.33
CA LEU A 599 -26.53 3.50 19.59
C LEU A 599 -27.70 4.11 20.40
N GLU A 600 -27.86 3.71 21.67
CA GLU A 600 -28.90 4.25 22.55
C GLU A 600 -28.68 5.73 22.87
N VAL A 601 -27.43 6.17 23.09
CA VAL A 601 -27.11 7.59 23.29
C VAL A 601 -27.43 8.42 22.04
N LYS A 602 -27.03 7.96 20.85
CA LYS A 602 -27.26 8.70 19.59
C LYS A 602 -28.74 8.80 19.24
N LYS A 603 -29.54 7.80 19.61
CA LYS A 603 -31.02 7.87 19.54
C LYS A 603 -31.59 8.86 20.56
N GLN A 604 -31.10 8.87 21.80
CA GLN A 604 -31.51 9.86 22.81
C GLN A 604 -31.09 11.30 22.48
N GLU A 605 -30.07 11.49 21.65
CA GLU A 605 -29.58 12.79 21.15
C GLU A 605 -30.33 13.30 19.90
N ASP A 606 -31.34 12.58 19.39
CA ASP A 606 -31.97 12.80 18.06
C ASP A 606 -30.96 12.74 16.88
N PHE A 607 -29.77 12.16 17.09
CA PHE A 607 -28.71 12.03 16.08
C PHE A 607 -28.96 10.88 15.09
N ILE A 608 -29.61 9.81 15.54
CA ILE A 608 -30.25 8.78 14.70
C ILE A 608 -31.74 8.69 15.04
N ASP A 609 -32.60 8.33 14.08
CA ASP A 609 -34.06 8.32 14.29
C ASP A 609 -34.53 7.09 15.09
N ASP A 610 -34.02 5.92 14.72
CA ASP A 610 -34.09 4.69 15.51
C ASP A 610 -32.85 3.80 15.23
N TYR A 611 -32.69 2.70 15.95
CA TYR A 611 -31.71 1.67 15.63
C TYR A 611 -32.24 0.26 15.88
N ASP A 612 -31.50 -0.72 15.38
CA ASP A 612 -31.69 -2.13 15.72
C ASP A 612 -30.33 -2.83 15.79
N ALA A 613 -30.06 -3.54 16.88
CA ALA A 613 -28.91 -4.43 17.00
C ALA A 613 -29.39 -5.86 16.75
N TYR A 614 -29.27 -6.32 15.50
CA TYR A 614 -29.95 -7.52 15.05
C TYR A 614 -29.07 -8.77 15.26
N GLY A 615 -29.41 -9.54 16.29
CA GLY A 615 -28.80 -10.85 16.52
C GLY A 615 -29.20 -11.88 15.46
N TYR A 616 -28.29 -12.80 15.11
CA TYR A 616 -28.56 -13.87 14.15
C TYR A 616 -27.88 -15.19 14.55
N ASP A 617 -28.38 -16.31 14.00
CA ASP A 617 -27.77 -17.63 14.21
C ASP A 617 -26.51 -17.75 13.36
N TRP A 618 -25.42 -17.20 13.88
CA TRP A 618 -24.09 -17.08 13.29
C TRP A 618 -23.45 -18.40 12.87
N ARG A 619 -24.05 -19.55 13.20
CA ARG A 619 -23.58 -20.88 12.78
C ARG A 619 -23.93 -21.18 11.32
N LEU A 620 -25.07 -20.67 10.85
CA LEU A 620 -25.74 -21.08 9.61
C LEU A 620 -25.15 -20.41 8.34
N SER A 621 -25.64 -20.84 7.17
CA SER A 621 -25.32 -20.17 5.90
C SER A 621 -26.02 -18.80 5.82
N LEU A 622 -25.48 -17.84 5.05
CA LEU A 622 -26.12 -16.52 4.93
C LEU A 622 -27.50 -16.65 4.24
N SER A 623 -27.67 -17.63 3.34
CA SER A 623 -28.95 -17.94 2.72
C SER A 623 -29.96 -18.58 3.68
N ASP A 624 -29.54 -19.37 4.67
CA ASP A 624 -30.43 -19.89 5.71
C ASP A 624 -30.80 -18.81 6.74
N ILE A 625 -29.89 -17.86 7.03
CA ILE A 625 -30.15 -16.71 7.92
C ILE A 625 -31.21 -15.77 7.31
N LEU A 626 -31.14 -15.51 6.00
CA LEU A 626 -32.11 -14.65 5.29
C LEU A 626 -33.41 -15.37 4.91
N ALA A 627 -33.48 -16.71 5.02
CA ALA A 627 -34.60 -17.51 4.50
C ALA A 627 -35.98 -17.22 5.11
N SER A 628 -36.07 -16.50 6.24
CA SER A 628 -37.34 -16.10 6.84
C SER A 628 -37.94 -14.80 6.27
N GLY A 629 -37.12 -13.96 5.63
CA GLY A 629 -37.50 -12.61 5.21
C GLY A 629 -37.55 -11.57 6.34
N GLU A 630 -37.17 -11.93 7.57
CA GLU A 630 -37.39 -11.07 8.74
C GLU A 630 -36.41 -9.89 8.80
N LEU A 631 -35.15 -10.09 8.41
CA LEU A 631 -34.15 -9.02 8.39
C LEU A 631 -34.43 -8.00 7.27
N GLU A 632 -34.88 -8.47 6.11
CA GLU A 632 -35.30 -7.62 4.99
C GLU A 632 -36.56 -6.82 5.34
N ASN A 633 -37.47 -7.40 6.12
CA ASN A 633 -38.61 -6.65 6.66
C ASN A 633 -38.17 -5.63 7.72
N ARG A 634 -37.21 -5.98 8.57
CA ARG A 634 -36.71 -5.11 9.64
C ARG A 634 -36.00 -3.86 9.10
N ILE A 635 -35.17 -4.00 8.05
CA ILE A 635 -34.55 -2.84 7.40
C ILE A 635 -35.58 -1.96 6.67
N ARG A 636 -36.63 -2.55 6.06
CA ARG A 636 -37.77 -1.79 5.50
C ARG A 636 -38.56 -1.02 6.57
N GLU A 637 -38.73 -1.58 7.77
CA GLU A 637 -39.35 -0.89 8.90
C GLU A 637 -38.51 0.30 9.38
N LEU A 638 -37.21 0.09 9.63
CA LEU A 638 -36.26 1.13 10.04
C LEU A 638 -36.20 2.28 9.01
N ALA A 639 -36.13 1.95 7.72
CA ALA A 639 -36.19 2.90 6.62
C ALA A 639 -37.52 3.66 6.59
N THR A 640 -38.66 2.96 6.75
CA THR A 640 -40.00 3.59 6.74
C THR A 640 -40.19 4.55 7.92
N ALA A 641 -39.61 4.25 9.09
CA ALA A 641 -39.59 5.16 10.24
C ALA A 641 -38.69 6.38 9.96
N SER A 642 -37.40 6.12 9.69
CA SER A 642 -36.30 7.06 9.48
C SER A 642 -36.66 8.36 8.75
N LYS A 643 -36.15 9.50 9.21
CA LYS A 643 -36.42 10.82 8.60
C LYS A 643 -35.94 10.88 7.14
N SER A 644 -34.76 10.33 6.85
CA SER A 644 -34.16 10.26 5.49
C SER A 644 -34.79 9.19 4.58
N LYS A 645 -35.74 8.40 5.12
CA LYS A 645 -36.29 7.17 4.54
C LYS A 645 -35.25 6.07 4.23
N LYS A 646 -34.04 6.19 4.78
CA LYS A 646 -32.93 5.23 4.60
C LYS A 646 -32.32 4.78 5.93
N VAL A 647 -31.49 3.73 5.86
CA VAL A 647 -30.77 3.10 6.96
C VAL A 647 -29.26 3.08 6.67
N THR A 648 -28.44 3.47 7.65
CA THR A 648 -27.01 3.12 7.68
C THR A 648 -26.86 1.72 8.24
N ILE A 649 -26.12 0.84 7.56
CA ILE A 649 -25.74 -0.47 8.10
C ILE A 649 -24.34 -0.36 8.70
N VAL A 650 -24.16 -0.71 9.97
CA VAL A 650 -22.83 -0.93 10.58
C VAL A 650 -22.67 -2.42 10.81
N ALA A 651 -21.56 -3.00 10.39
CA ALA A 651 -21.38 -4.44 10.39
C ALA A 651 -19.94 -4.83 10.74
N HIS A 652 -19.80 -5.75 11.70
CA HIS A 652 -18.51 -6.24 12.18
C HIS A 652 -18.23 -7.66 11.65
N SER A 653 -16.99 -7.94 11.23
CA SER A 653 -16.52 -9.29 10.89
C SER A 653 -17.49 -10.02 9.93
N ASN A 654 -17.91 -11.26 10.23
CA ASN A 654 -18.91 -12.01 9.44
C ASN A 654 -20.24 -11.27 9.22
N GLY A 655 -20.64 -10.36 10.12
CA GLY A 655 -21.83 -9.51 9.95
C GLY A 655 -21.76 -8.64 8.70
N GLY A 656 -20.56 -8.27 8.24
CA GLY A 656 -20.37 -7.55 6.97
C GLY A 656 -20.61 -8.40 5.73
N LEU A 657 -20.38 -9.71 5.81
CA LEU A 657 -20.76 -10.65 4.75
C LEU A 657 -22.30 -10.81 4.72
N LEU A 658 -22.94 -10.86 5.89
CA LEU A 658 -24.39 -10.83 6.02
C LEU A 658 -24.99 -9.51 5.49
N ALA A 659 -24.36 -8.36 5.75
CA ALA A 659 -24.79 -7.05 5.22
C ALA A 659 -24.83 -7.05 3.68
N LYS A 660 -23.80 -7.57 3.02
CA LYS A 660 -23.78 -7.71 1.55
C LYS A 660 -24.82 -8.71 1.04
N ALA A 661 -25.02 -9.83 1.74
CA ALA A 661 -26.05 -10.81 1.38
C ALA A 661 -27.47 -10.23 1.50
N LEU A 662 -27.74 -9.48 2.57
CA LEU A 662 -28.98 -8.73 2.77
C LEU A 662 -29.24 -7.74 1.62
N VAL A 663 -28.23 -6.95 1.25
CA VAL A 663 -28.35 -5.99 0.14
C VAL A 663 -28.57 -6.69 -1.21
N ASN A 664 -27.97 -7.85 -1.44
CA ASN A 664 -28.25 -8.68 -2.63
C ASN A 664 -29.71 -9.16 -2.68
N GLU A 665 -30.29 -9.58 -1.55
CA GLU A 665 -31.67 -10.11 -1.48
C GLU A 665 -32.72 -8.98 -1.58
N LEU A 666 -32.42 -7.78 -1.05
CA LEU A 666 -33.19 -6.56 -1.35
C LEU A 666 -33.14 -6.21 -2.84
N GLY A 667 -31.96 -6.32 -3.46
CA GLY A 667 -31.75 -6.04 -4.87
C GLY A 667 -32.13 -4.60 -5.25
N GLY A 668 -33.06 -4.44 -6.19
CA GLY A 668 -33.39 -3.13 -6.80
C GLY A 668 -33.98 -2.08 -5.85
N GLU A 669 -34.51 -2.45 -4.68
CA GLU A 669 -34.96 -1.49 -3.66
C GLU A 669 -33.84 -1.03 -2.71
N ALA A 670 -32.67 -1.69 -2.71
CA ALA A 670 -31.59 -1.40 -1.75
C ALA A 670 -31.09 0.05 -1.85
N ALA A 671 -30.95 0.61 -3.05
CA ALA A 671 -30.57 2.01 -3.26
C ALA A 671 -31.57 3.03 -2.67
N GLY A 672 -32.84 2.61 -2.48
CA GLY A 672 -33.89 3.42 -1.84
C GLY A 672 -34.03 3.20 -0.34
N LEU A 673 -33.48 2.11 0.22
CA LEU A 673 -33.58 1.73 1.63
C LEU A 673 -32.27 1.93 2.42
N VAL A 674 -31.13 1.83 1.74
CA VAL A 674 -29.79 1.92 2.35
C VAL A 674 -29.17 3.27 2.01
N ASP A 675 -28.54 3.85 3.02
CA ASP A 675 -27.78 5.10 2.96
C ASP A 675 -26.31 4.80 2.66
N GLN A 676 -25.72 3.99 3.54
CA GLN A 676 -24.32 3.61 3.51
C GLN A 676 -24.07 2.37 4.37
N ILE A 677 -22.93 1.72 4.14
CA ILE A 677 -22.52 0.49 4.81
C ILE A 677 -21.11 0.67 5.40
N ILE A 678 -20.95 0.42 6.69
CA ILE A 678 -19.68 0.53 7.40
C ILE A 678 -19.25 -0.89 7.78
N LEU A 679 -18.17 -1.36 7.14
CA LEU A 679 -17.60 -2.70 7.23
C LEU A 679 -16.35 -2.66 8.12
N VAL A 680 -16.44 -3.17 9.35
CA VAL A 680 -15.35 -3.19 10.33
C VAL A 680 -14.77 -4.60 10.44
N GLY A 681 -13.49 -4.78 10.10
CA GLY A 681 -12.78 -6.07 10.17
C GLY A 681 -13.36 -7.17 9.26
N VAL A 682 -14.11 -6.83 8.21
CA VAL A 682 -14.92 -7.81 7.46
C VAL A 682 -14.02 -8.69 6.57
N PRO A 683 -13.99 -10.03 6.71
CA PRO A 683 -13.09 -10.90 5.94
C PRO A 683 -13.60 -11.14 4.50
N GLN A 684 -13.52 -10.13 3.64
CA GLN A 684 -14.11 -10.13 2.29
C GLN A 684 -13.40 -11.03 1.26
N LEU A 685 -12.19 -11.48 1.56
CA LEU A 685 -11.48 -12.54 0.82
C LEU A 685 -11.41 -13.85 1.60
N GLY A 686 -12.01 -13.93 2.79
CA GLY A 686 -11.83 -15.00 3.79
C GLY A 686 -10.67 -14.74 4.76
N THR A 687 -10.50 -15.61 5.76
CA THR A 687 -9.38 -15.64 6.71
C THR A 687 -8.71 -17.03 6.72
N PRO A 688 -7.38 -17.12 6.62
CA PRO A 688 -6.64 -18.38 6.75
C PRO A 688 -6.79 -19.08 8.10
N GLN A 689 -7.20 -18.38 9.17
CA GLN A 689 -7.50 -19.00 10.47
C GLN A 689 -8.58 -20.10 10.35
N ALA A 690 -9.57 -19.91 9.46
CA ALA A 690 -10.61 -20.91 9.20
C ALA A 690 -10.08 -22.22 8.58
N ILE A 691 -8.93 -22.19 7.89
CA ILE A 691 -8.23 -23.39 7.41
C ILE A 691 -7.74 -24.19 8.63
N GLY A 692 -7.14 -23.50 9.60
CA GLY A 692 -6.61 -24.10 10.83
C GLY A 692 -7.71 -24.69 11.72
N SER A 693 -8.85 -24.01 11.85
CA SER A 693 -10.00 -24.52 12.62
C SER A 693 -10.56 -25.82 12.02
N LEU A 694 -10.69 -25.93 10.69
CA LEU A 694 -11.18 -27.16 10.04
C LEU A 694 -10.18 -28.33 10.08
N LEU A 695 -8.87 -28.05 9.96
CA LEU A 695 -7.85 -29.10 9.84
C LEU A 695 -7.28 -29.56 11.19
N HIS A 696 -7.02 -28.60 12.09
CA HIS A 696 -6.20 -28.75 13.28
C HIS A 696 -6.87 -28.25 14.58
N GLY A 697 -8.08 -27.68 14.50
CA GLY A 697 -8.82 -27.23 15.67
C GLY A 697 -8.33 -25.91 16.26
N TYR A 698 -7.81 -24.99 15.43
CA TYR A 698 -7.46 -23.64 15.91
C TYR A 698 -8.67 -22.96 16.57
N ASP A 699 -8.45 -22.32 17.73
CA ASP A 699 -9.40 -21.42 18.38
C ASP A 699 -9.95 -20.38 17.38
N SER A 700 -11.22 -20.02 17.57
CA SER A 700 -11.93 -18.97 16.82
C SER A 700 -11.63 -17.55 17.35
N GLY A 701 -10.82 -17.41 18.40
CA GLY A 701 -10.41 -16.13 18.99
C GLY A 701 -11.33 -15.66 20.13
N ILE A 702 -12.14 -16.57 20.69
CA ILE A 702 -13.05 -16.28 21.81
C ILE A 702 -12.82 -17.34 22.90
N PRO A 703 -12.30 -16.95 24.09
CA PRO A 703 -12.03 -17.88 25.18
C PRO A 703 -13.26 -18.68 25.58
N THR A 704 -13.16 -20.00 25.48
CA THR A 704 -14.29 -20.93 25.62
C THR A 704 -13.90 -22.21 26.37
N PHE A 705 -14.89 -22.92 26.93
CA PHE A 705 -14.67 -24.08 27.81
C PHE A 705 -14.78 -25.42 27.07
N TYR A 706 -14.08 -25.55 25.94
CA TYR A 706 -14.00 -26.77 25.15
C TYR A 706 -12.61 -27.03 24.56
N SER A 707 -12.32 -28.28 24.21
CA SER A 707 -11.05 -28.69 23.61
C SER A 707 -10.94 -28.33 22.11
N ASP A 708 -9.72 -28.12 21.61
CA ASP A 708 -9.41 -27.91 20.18
C ASP A 708 -9.98 -29.04 19.29
N ALA A 709 -10.06 -30.28 19.80
CA ALA A 709 -10.69 -31.41 19.13
C ALA A 709 -12.21 -31.21 18.97
N GLN A 710 -12.89 -30.70 19.99
CA GLN A 710 -14.32 -30.34 19.88
C GLN A 710 -14.51 -29.09 19.01
N ALA A 711 -13.59 -28.12 19.05
CA ALA A 711 -13.60 -26.96 18.16
C ALA A 711 -13.56 -27.39 16.68
N ARG A 712 -12.69 -28.36 16.34
CA ARG A 712 -12.59 -28.95 15.00
C ARG A 712 -13.86 -29.69 14.57
N ASP A 713 -14.44 -30.50 15.46
CA ASP A 713 -15.66 -31.27 15.17
C ASP A 713 -16.90 -30.37 15.01
N PHE A 714 -17.00 -29.31 15.82
CA PHE A 714 -18.02 -28.27 15.69
C PHE A 714 -17.87 -27.49 14.37
N ALA A 715 -16.65 -27.07 14.02
CA ALA A 715 -16.36 -26.37 12.77
C ALA A 715 -16.65 -27.23 11.53
N PHE A 716 -16.41 -28.55 11.59
CA PHE A 716 -16.55 -29.48 10.46
C PHE A 716 -17.94 -29.42 9.79
N ASN A 717 -19.03 -29.27 10.54
CA ASN A 717 -20.41 -29.16 9.99
C ASN A 717 -21.01 -27.75 10.08
N SER A 718 -20.24 -26.72 10.44
CA SER A 718 -20.76 -25.36 10.61
C SER A 718 -20.55 -24.49 9.37
N PRO A 719 -21.60 -24.11 8.61
CA PRO A 719 -21.46 -23.31 7.38
C PRO A 719 -20.62 -22.02 7.53
N PHE A 720 -20.65 -21.36 8.69
CA PHE A 720 -19.85 -20.15 8.92
C PHE A 720 -18.36 -20.36 8.60
N THR A 721 -17.77 -21.51 8.99
CA THR A 721 -16.33 -21.73 8.84
C THR A 721 -15.96 -21.83 7.36
N TYR A 722 -16.84 -22.41 6.56
CA TYR A 722 -16.69 -22.52 5.10
C TYR A 722 -16.85 -21.18 4.40
N ASN A 723 -17.78 -20.33 4.88
CA ASN A 723 -17.98 -18.98 4.35
C ASN A 723 -16.72 -18.11 4.54
N LEU A 724 -16.00 -18.31 5.64
CA LEU A 724 -14.76 -17.62 6.00
C LEU A 724 -13.50 -18.17 5.31
N LEU A 725 -13.57 -19.25 4.53
CA LEU A 725 -12.38 -19.81 3.86
C LEU A 725 -11.84 -18.88 2.75
N PRO A 726 -10.52 -18.77 2.56
CA PRO A 726 -9.92 -17.94 1.51
C PRO A 726 -10.41 -18.22 0.07
N HIS A 727 -10.75 -17.13 -0.64
CA HIS A 727 -11.36 -17.14 -1.98
C HIS A 727 -10.35 -17.37 -3.12
N ASP A 728 -10.85 -17.68 -4.33
CA ASP A 728 -10.02 -17.85 -5.55
C ASP A 728 -9.20 -16.61 -5.92
N SER A 729 -9.64 -15.44 -5.46
CA SER A 729 -9.02 -14.14 -5.64
C SER A 729 -8.11 -13.70 -4.49
N TYR A 730 -7.93 -14.51 -3.44
CA TYR A 730 -7.20 -14.11 -2.22
C TYR A 730 -5.79 -13.56 -2.52
N SER A 731 -5.03 -14.25 -3.37
CA SER A 731 -3.71 -13.84 -3.86
C SER A 731 -3.74 -12.97 -5.14
N ASN A 732 -4.91 -12.78 -5.75
CA ASN A 732 -5.09 -12.22 -7.09
C ASN A 732 -6.28 -11.25 -7.15
N ASN A 733 -6.35 -10.32 -6.19
CA ASN A 733 -7.36 -9.26 -6.16
C ASN A 733 -6.83 -7.97 -6.83
N ALA A 734 -7.73 -7.17 -7.41
CA ALA A 734 -7.39 -5.88 -8.00
C ALA A 734 -7.37 -4.79 -6.92
N GLY A 735 -6.24 -4.11 -6.74
CA GLY A 735 -6.11 -2.97 -5.83
C GLY A 735 -5.74 -3.29 -4.37
N VAL A 736 -5.61 -4.58 -4.01
CA VAL A 736 -4.81 -5.08 -2.87
C VAL A 736 -4.37 -6.52 -3.18
N SER A 737 -3.17 -6.94 -2.77
CA SER A 737 -2.63 -8.27 -3.08
C SER A 737 -2.04 -8.96 -1.85
N VAL A 738 -2.50 -10.17 -1.51
CA VAL A 738 -1.83 -11.03 -0.52
C VAL A 738 -0.69 -11.80 -1.19
N SER A 739 0.54 -11.57 -0.75
CA SER A 739 1.76 -12.24 -1.22
C SER A 739 2.07 -13.56 -0.49
N THR A 740 1.44 -13.82 0.65
CA THR A 740 1.64 -15.01 1.48
C THR A 740 0.89 -16.23 0.90
N PRO A 741 1.52 -17.42 0.82
CA PRO A 741 0.80 -18.66 0.51
C PRO A 741 -0.22 -19.02 1.59
N LEU A 742 -1.34 -19.61 1.18
CA LEU A 742 -2.37 -20.14 2.07
C LEU A 742 -1.91 -21.43 2.75
N VAL A 743 -1.13 -22.24 2.03
CA VAL A 743 -0.46 -23.44 2.55
C VAL A 743 0.95 -23.55 1.94
N THR A 744 1.95 -23.92 2.74
CA THR A 744 3.29 -24.34 2.26
C THR A 744 3.64 -25.75 2.73
N PHE A 745 4.58 -26.39 2.04
CA PHE A 745 5.08 -27.73 2.36
C PHE A 745 6.62 -27.78 2.27
N ASP A 746 7.28 -28.27 3.31
CA ASP A 746 8.74 -28.52 3.28
C ASP A 746 9.10 -29.63 2.26
N ASN A 747 10.39 -29.71 1.90
CA ASN A 747 10.90 -30.78 1.03
C ASN A 747 11.29 -32.02 1.87
N GLY A 748 10.34 -32.57 2.62
CA GLY A 748 10.55 -33.62 3.61
C GLY A 748 9.77 -34.92 3.38
N GLU A 749 10.15 -35.97 4.12
CA GLU A 749 9.58 -37.32 3.96
C GLU A 749 8.08 -37.42 4.31
N ALA A 750 7.59 -36.63 5.27
CA ALA A 750 6.18 -36.67 5.69
C ALA A 750 5.26 -35.80 4.80
N THR A 751 5.82 -34.74 4.22
CA THR A 751 5.14 -33.76 3.35
C THR A 751 5.17 -34.10 1.87
N GLN A 752 6.08 -34.99 1.42
CA GLN A 752 6.26 -35.36 0.01
C GLN A 752 4.94 -35.74 -0.69
N VAL A 753 3.98 -36.37 -0.01
CA VAL A 753 2.67 -36.73 -0.58
C VAL A 753 1.83 -35.50 -0.95
N PHE A 754 1.94 -34.41 -0.19
CA PHE A 754 1.31 -33.13 -0.50
C PHE A 754 2.07 -32.39 -1.60
N VAL A 755 3.41 -32.37 -1.55
CA VAL A 755 4.27 -31.78 -2.60
C VAL A 755 4.02 -32.44 -3.97
N ASP A 756 3.92 -33.77 -4.02
CA ASP A 756 3.63 -34.56 -5.23
C ASP A 756 2.21 -34.31 -5.78
N THR A 757 1.28 -33.84 -4.94
CA THR A 757 -0.15 -33.63 -5.30
C THR A 757 -0.47 -32.18 -5.65
N TYR A 758 0.05 -31.22 -4.88
CA TYR A 758 -0.35 -29.81 -4.92
C TYR A 758 0.77 -28.85 -5.36
N GLY A 759 2.04 -29.30 -5.32
CA GLY A 759 3.21 -28.43 -5.31
C GLY A 759 3.63 -28.02 -3.89
N SER A 760 4.69 -27.22 -3.76
CA SER A 760 5.20 -26.74 -2.47
C SER A 760 4.40 -25.61 -1.84
N GLU A 761 3.56 -24.91 -2.61
CA GLU A 761 2.85 -23.69 -2.22
C GLU A 761 1.44 -23.68 -2.82
N ILE A 762 0.45 -23.28 -2.01
CA ILE A 762 -0.95 -23.09 -2.43
C ILE A 762 -1.32 -21.61 -2.29
N TYR A 763 -1.59 -20.96 -3.41
CA TYR A 763 -2.06 -19.57 -3.47
C TYR A 763 -3.54 -19.43 -3.89
N SER A 764 -4.07 -20.43 -4.60
CA SER A 764 -5.41 -20.35 -5.19
C SER A 764 -6.46 -21.04 -4.31
N GLY A 765 -7.62 -20.41 -4.16
CA GLY A 765 -8.78 -21.00 -3.48
C GLY A 765 -9.21 -22.35 -4.08
N ASN A 766 -8.99 -22.59 -5.39
CA ASN A 766 -9.23 -23.88 -6.02
C ASN A 766 -8.30 -24.98 -5.47
N GLN A 767 -6.99 -24.77 -5.45
CA GLN A 767 -6.04 -25.74 -4.87
C GLN A 767 -6.25 -25.90 -3.36
N LEU A 768 -6.61 -24.82 -2.64
CA LEU A 768 -6.99 -24.91 -1.23
C LEU A 768 -8.21 -25.81 -1.04
N ARG A 769 -9.24 -25.71 -1.89
CA ARG A 769 -10.42 -26.61 -1.83
C ARG A 769 -10.06 -28.06 -2.17
N GLU A 770 -9.13 -28.31 -3.09
CA GLU A 770 -8.63 -29.66 -3.36
C GLU A 770 -7.84 -30.24 -2.16
N PHE A 771 -7.03 -29.41 -1.48
CA PHE A 771 -6.33 -29.77 -0.25
C PHE A 771 -7.31 -30.06 0.91
N LEU A 772 -8.29 -29.18 1.14
CA LEU A 772 -9.33 -29.36 2.17
C LEU A 772 -10.22 -30.59 1.91
N ALA A 773 -10.48 -30.94 0.65
CA ALA A 773 -11.20 -32.16 0.28
C ALA A 773 -10.38 -33.45 0.46
N GLY A 774 -9.05 -33.33 0.66
CA GLY A 774 -8.12 -34.44 0.81
C GLY A 774 -7.90 -35.26 -0.47
N THR A 775 -7.74 -34.58 -1.62
CA THR A 775 -7.55 -35.25 -2.92
C THR A 775 -6.25 -36.03 -3.05
N ASP A 776 -5.26 -35.77 -2.19
CA ASP A 776 -4.05 -36.58 -1.94
C ASP A 776 -4.36 -38.02 -1.48
N GLY A 777 -5.55 -38.25 -0.91
CA GLY A 777 -6.01 -39.57 -0.48
C GLY A 777 -5.89 -39.86 1.02
N ARG A 778 -5.51 -38.89 1.86
CA ARG A 778 -5.48 -39.06 3.33
C ARG A 778 -6.79 -39.59 3.90
N THR A 779 -6.68 -40.45 4.91
CA THR A 779 -7.79 -40.73 5.83
C THR A 779 -8.06 -39.50 6.69
N SER A 780 -9.29 -39.34 7.19
CA SER A 780 -9.49 -38.42 8.31
C SER A 780 -8.72 -38.96 9.53
N PRO A 781 -8.14 -38.08 10.38
CA PRO A 781 -7.47 -38.48 11.62
C PRO A 781 -8.48 -39.00 12.66
N ASP A 782 -7.97 -39.60 13.73
CA ASP A 782 -8.78 -39.84 14.94
C ASP A 782 -9.10 -38.50 15.64
N TYR A 783 -10.14 -38.48 16.49
CA TYR A 783 -10.67 -37.25 17.13
C TYR A 783 -9.58 -36.40 17.80
N ASP A 784 -8.76 -37.03 18.66
CA ASP A 784 -7.68 -36.40 19.42
C ASP A 784 -6.40 -36.13 18.59
N ASP A 785 -6.33 -36.59 17.33
CA ASP A 785 -5.17 -36.34 16.45
C ASP A 785 -5.35 -35.02 15.71
N LEU A 786 -4.86 -33.96 16.34
CA LEU A 786 -4.79 -32.60 15.81
C LEU A 786 -3.54 -32.36 14.95
N VAL A 787 -2.56 -33.27 14.97
CA VAL A 787 -1.30 -33.09 14.22
C VAL A 787 -1.50 -33.39 12.75
N ASN A 788 -2.23 -34.46 12.41
CA ASN A 788 -2.57 -34.76 11.03
C ASN A 788 -3.77 -33.92 10.57
N PRO A 789 -3.69 -33.26 9.40
CA PRO A 789 -4.76 -32.41 8.90
C PRO A 789 -6.01 -33.24 8.56
N SER A 790 -7.15 -32.80 9.07
CA SER A 790 -8.46 -33.38 8.76
C SER A 790 -8.85 -33.19 7.27
N LYS A 791 -10.11 -33.50 6.96
CA LYS A 791 -10.76 -33.15 5.69
C LYS A 791 -12.02 -32.36 5.98
N ALA A 792 -12.40 -31.49 5.07
CA ALA A 792 -13.59 -30.66 5.18
C ALA A 792 -14.84 -31.39 4.64
N ASN A 793 -16.03 -30.95 5.06
CA ASN A 793 -17.30 -31.40 4.52
C ASN A 793 -17.47 -30.88 3.08
N ASN A 794 -17.35 -31.79 2.12
CA ASN A 794 -17.43 -31.50 0.69
C ASN A 794 -18.76 -30.87 0.23
N ALA A 795 -19.87 -31.02 0.96
CA ALA A 795 -21.13 -30.36 0.61
C ALA A 795 -21.07 -28.87 0.96
N LEU A 796 -20.61 -28.53 2.17
CA LEU A 796 -20.44 -27.15 2.64
C LEU A 796 -19.34 -26.42 1.84
N LEU A 797 -18.25 -27.11 1.52
CA LEU A 797 -17.16 -26.59 0.69
C LEU A 797 -17.60 -26.18 -0.73
N GLN A 798 -18.62 -26.83 -1.29
CA GLN A 798 -19.20 -26.46 -2.59
C GLN A 798 -20.27 -25.37 -2.46
N ALA A 799 -21.03 -25.34 -1.35
CA ALA A 799 -21.99 -24.28 -1.07
C ALA A 799 -21.30 -22.91 -0.91
N ALA A 800 -20.20 -22.87 -0.14
CA ALA A 800 -19.45 -21.66 0.14
C ALA A 800 -18.99 -20.93 -1.13
N VAL A 801 -18.46 -21.63 -2.14
CA VAL A 801 -17.99 -21.02 -3.41
C VAL A 801 -19.05 -20.12 -4.05
N SER A 802 -20.32 -20.53 -4.02
CA SER A 802 -21.43 -19.75 -4.60
C SER A 802 -21.70 -18.47 -3.81
N GLN A 803 -21.62 -18.54 -2.48
CA GLN A 803 -21.85 -17.42 -1.57
C GLN A 803 -20.65 -16.44 -1.57
N GLN A 804 -19.44 -16.97 -1.55
CA GLN A 804 -18.19 -16.19 -1.60
C GLN A 804 -18.06 -15.39 -2.91
N THR A 805 -18.55 -15.96 -4.02
CA THR A 805 -18.65 -15.24 -5.30
C THR A 805 -19.63 -14.05 -5.23
N SER A 806 -20.70 -14.13 -4.41
CA SER A 806 -21.74 -13.09 -4.34
C SER A 806 -21.52 -12.01 -3.28
N VAL A 807 -20.65 -12.21 -2.28
CA VAL A 807 -20.34 -11.20 -1.24
C VAL A 807 -18.86 -10.85 -1.08
N GLY A 808 -17.96 -11.45 -1.87
CA GLY A 808 -16.53 -11.16 -1.83
C GLY A 808 -16.12 -9.80 -2.43
N HIS A 809 -14.88 -9.69 -2.91
CA HIS A 809 -14.33 -8.45 -3.47
C HIS A 809 -15.05 -7.93 -4.73
N LEU A 810 -15.63 -8.81 -5.55
CA LEU A 810 -16.39 -8.42 -6.76
C LEU A 810 -17.74 -7.77 -6.43
N TRP A 811 -18.23 -7.89 -5.19
CA TRP A 811 -19.50 -7.32 -4.79
C TRP A 811 -19.49 -5.79 -4.93
N GLN A 812 -20.47 -5.26 -5.66
CA GLN A 812 -20.64 -3.83 -5.88
C GLN A 812 -21.77 -3.30 -4.99
N ALA A 813 -21.59 -2.09 -4.46
CA ALA A 813 -22.66 -1.39 -3.78
C ALA A 813 -23.78 -1.01 -4.78
N PRO A 814 -25.05 -0.92 -4.32
CA PRO A 814 -26.11 -0.27 -5.10
C PRO A 814 -25.76 1.19 -5.39
N GLU A 815 -26.26 1.70 -6.51
CA GLU A 815 -26.06 3.09 -6.92
C GLU A 815 -26.52 4.08 -5.83
N GLY A 816 -25.65 5.04 -5.50
CA GLY A 816 -25.89 6.01 -4.42
C GLY A 816 -25.74 5.48 -2.99
N VAL A 817 -25.21 4.25 -2.79
CA VAL A 817 -24.87 3.70 -1.46
C VAL A 817 -23.37 3.77 -1.22
N LYS A 818 -22.94 4.47 -0.16
CA LYS A 818 -21.52 4.55 0.22
C LYS A 818 -21.05 3.31 0.98
N VAL A 819 -19.77 2.97 0.89
CA VAL A 819 -19.15 1.86 1.63
C VAL A 819 -17.85 2.32 2.29
N TYR A 820 -17.76 2.15 3.60
CA TYR A 820 -16.56 2.42 4.36
C TYR A 820 -15.97 1.10 4.87
N GLN A 821 -14.73 0.81 4.48
CA GLN A 821 -13.98 -0.36 4.90
C GLN A 821 -12.98 0.05 5.98
N ILE A 822 -13.00 -0.60 7.14
CA ILE A 822 -12.13 -0.29 8.29
C ILE A 822 -11.38 -1.56 8.70
N ALA A 823 -10.05 -1.51 8.73
CA ALA A 823 -9.16 -2.64 9.04
C ALA A 823 -8.22 -2.32 10.20
N GLY A 824 -8.01 -3.29 11.10
CA GLY A 824 -6.91 -3.25 12.05
C GLY A 824 -5.61 -3.77 11.43
N VAL A 825 -4.48 -3.19 11.83
CA VAL A 825 -3.13 -3.60 11.43
C VAL A 825 -2.14 -3.46 12.59
N GLY A 826 -1.06 -4.23 12.54
CA GLY A 826 0.02 -4.23 13.54
C GLY A 826 -0.02 -5.40 14.53
N GLU A 827 -0.98 -6.32 14.39
CA GLU A 827 -1.12 -7.51 15.24
C GLU A 827 -0.86 -8.81 14.49
N LEU A 828 -0.27 -9.80 15.17
CA LEU A 828 0.19 -11.05 14.55
C LEU A 828 -0.99 -11.91 14.09
N THR A 829 -1.21 -11.94 12.78
CA THR A 829 -2.41 -12.45 12.11
C THR A 829 -2.07 -13.67 11.26
N VAL A 830 -2.89 -14.73 11.33
CA VAL A 830 -2.67 -15.96 10.55
C VAL A 830 -2.92 -15.71 9.06
N ALA A 831 -1.86 -15.81 8.25
CA ALA A 831 -1.88 -15.61 6.80
C ALA A 831 -1.83 -16.93 6.00
N GLY A 832 -1.46 -18.05 6.63
CA GLY A 832 -1.41 -19.38 6.02
C GLY A 832 -1.01 -20.46 7.02
N ILE A 833 -0.75 -21.68 6.53
CA ILE A 833 -0.24 -22.81 7.32
C ILE A 833 0.96 -23.45 6.61
N GLU A 834 2.08 -23.59 7.30
CA GLU A 834 3.22 -24.38 6.85
C GLU A 834 3.13 -25.80 7.38
N TYR A 835 3.38 -26.79 6.53
CA TYR A 835 3.58 -28.19 6.90
C TYR A 835 5.04 -28.59 6.73
N GLN A 836 5.57 -29.30 7.72
CA GLN A 836 7.00 -29.67 7.76
C GLN A 836 7.25 -31.08 8.31
N THR A 837 8.44 -31.63 8.07
CA THR A 837 8.82 -33.00 8.43
C THR A 837 9.70 -33.06 9.70
N ILE A 838 9.04 -32.99 10.85
CA ILE A 838 9.68 -32.98 12.18
C ILE A 838 10.25 -34.35 12.61
N ASN A 839 11.20 -34.31 13.54
CA ASN A 839 11.76 -35.51 14.18
C ASN A 839 10.90 -35.93 15.39
N LEU A 840 10.61 -37.23 15.50
CA LEU A 840 9.96 -37.81 16.67
C LEU A 840 10.85 -38.92 17.26
N CYS A 841 11.25 -38.80 18.53
CA CYS A 841 11.99 -39.85 19.23
C CYS A 841 11.04 -40.83 19.91
N LEU A 842 11.02 -42.08 19.44
CA LEU A 842 10.13 -43.15 19.93
C LEU A 842 10.73 -43.93 21.11
N SER A 843 12.05 -43.88 21.30
CA SER A 843 12.74 -44.64 22.33
C SER A 843 14.02 -43.94 22.79
N VAL A 844 14.09 -43.69 24.08
CA VAL A 844 15.15 -42.92 24.74
C VAL A 844 16.02 -43.84 25.59
N VAL A 845 17.34 -43.66 25.57
CA VAL A 845 18.26 -44.42 26.44
C VAL A 845 19.26 -43.48 27.11
N ASN A 846 19.25 -43.45 28.44
CA ASN A 846 20.34 -42.92 29.25
C ASN A 846 21.48 -43.96 29.26
N GLY A 847 22.56 -43.67 28.54
CA GLY A 847 23.73 -44.52 28.40
C GLY A 847 24.92 -44.05 29.25
N ALA A 848 25.95 -44.89 29.35
CA ALA A 848 27.18 -44.56 30.11
C ALA A 848 28.00 -43.37 29.54
N THR A 849 27.56 -42.80 28.43
CA THR A 849 28.14 -41.65 27.72
C THR A 849 27.12 -40.52 27.51
N GLY A 850 25.96 -40.55 28.20
CA GLY A 850 24.88 -39.58 28.06
C GLY A 850 23.60 -40.15 27.42
N TRP A 851 22.62 -39.28 27.26
CA TRP A 851 21.32 -39.55 26.62
C TRP A 851 21.45 -39.62 25.09
N TYR A 852 20.70 -40.52 24.45
CA TYR A 852 20.62 -40.65 22.99
C TYR A 852 19.25 -41.18 22.53
N CYS A 853 18.86 -40.87 21.29
CA CYS A 853 17.61 -41.38 20.72
C CYS A 853 17.85 -42.74 20.06
N ASN A 854 17.49 -43.81 20.78
CA ASN A 854 17.69 -45.19 20.33
C ASN A 854 16.76 -45.63 19.18
N THR A 855 15.65 -44.91 18.94
CA THR A 855 14.79 -45.12 17.77
C THR A 855 14.00 -43.84 17.48
N GLY A 856 14.28 -43.21 16.34
CA GLY A 856 13.50 -42.07 15.84
C GLY A 856 12.61 -42.45 14.65
N THR A 857 11.69 -41.55 14.30
CA THR A 857 10.97 -41.54 13.02
C THR A 857 10.78 -40.10 12.53
N LYS A 858 10.57 -39.94 11.23
CA LYS A 858 9.99 -38.71 10.68
C LYS A 858 8.46 -38.74 10.84
N THR A 859 7.86 -37.58 11.07
CA THR A 859 6.40 -37.39 11.12
C THR A 859 6.04 -36.02 10.60
N LEU A 860 4.76 -35.80 10.29
CA LEU A 860 4.24 -34.49 9.94
C LEU A 860 4.21 -33.59 11.20
N GLY A 861 4.56 -32.32 11.01
CA GLY A 861 4.21 -31.20 11.87
C GLY A 861 3.65 -30.06 11.03
N TYR A 862 3.10 -29.03 11.69
CA TYR A 862 2.63 -27.81 11.04
C TYR A 862 2.88 -26.59 11.92
N LYS A 863 2.91 -25.39 11.36
CA LYS A 863 2.87 -24.11 12.09
C LYS A 863 2.07 -23.05 11.31
N PRO A 864 1.39 -22.09 11.97
CA PRO A 864 0.75 -20.99 11.28
C PRO A 864 1.79 -20.02 10.70
N ILE A 865 1.63 -19.65 9.43
CA ILE A 865 2.34 -18.52 8.83
C ILE A 865 1.62 -17.26 9.32
N ARG A 866 2.37 -16.30 9.89
CA ARG A 866 1.80 -15.11 10.53
C ARG A 866 2.43 -13.83 9.97
N VAL A 867 1.62 -12.77 9.85
CA VAL A 867 2.01 -11.43 9.38
C VAL A 867 1.61 -10.37 10.41
N LEU A 868 2.24 -9.20 10.38
CA LEU A 868 1.80 -8.01 11.14
C LEU A 868 0.65 -7.27 10.45
N ASP A 869 0.41 -7.56 9.17
CA ASP A 869 -0.57 -6.87 8.33
C ASP A 869 -2.03 -7.33 8.56
N GLY A 870 -2.49 -7.25 9.82
CA GLY A 870 -3.88 -7.57 10.20
C GLY A 870 -4.20 -7.30 11.68
N ASP A 871 -5.40 -7.76 12.09
CA ASP A 871 -6.01 -7.52 13.40
C ASP A 871 -5.99 -8.72 14.37
N ALA A 872 -5.06 -9.64 14.15
CA ALA A 872 -4.94 -10.99 14.74
C ALA A 872 -5.91 -12.06 14.19
N THR A 873 -6.95 -11.70 13.41
CA THR A 873 -7.88 -12.67 12.79
C THR A 873 -8.04 -12.50 11.28
N VAL A 874 -7.98 -11.27 10.78
CA VAL A 874 -8.20 -10.92 9.37
C VAL A 874 -7.04 -10.06 8.88
N VAL A 875 -6.42 -10.49 7.77
CA VAL A 875 -5.37 -9.70 7.10
C VAL A 875 -5.98 -8.49 6.39
N GLU A 876 -5.26 -7.36 6.40
CA GLU A 876 -5.73 -6.09 5.85
C GLU A 876 -6.21 -6.17 4.38
N PRO A 877 -5.57 -6.92 3.47
CA PRO A 877 -6.07 -7.07 2.10
C PRO A 877 -7.42 -7.80 1.99
N SER A 878 -7.78 -8.62 2.98
CA SER A 878 -9.12 -9.23 3.09
C SER A 878 -10.13 -8.26 3.72
N ALA A 879 -9.69 -7.46 4.70
CA ALA A 879 -10.53 -6.45 5.35
C ALA A 879 -10.91 -5.29 4.40
N LEU A 880 -10.01 -4.87 3.50
CA LEU A 880 -10.16 -3.73 2.59
C LEU A 880 -10.35 -4.13 1.12
N ALA A 881 -10.84 -5.35 0.86
CA ALA A 881 -10.76 -6.01 -0.44
C ALA A 881 -11.51 -5.32 -1.60
N MET A 882 -12.54 -4.52 -1.35
CA MET A 882 -13.17 -3.73 -2.42
C MET A 882 -12.23 -2.61 -2.85
N GLN A 883 -12.08 -2.43 -4.16
CA GLN A 883 -11.33 -1.32 -4.75
C GLN A 883 -11.95 0.02 -4.32
N GLU A 884 -11.12 1.04 -4.08
CA GLU A 884 -11.62 2.39 -3.80
C GLU A 884 -12.08 3.10 -5.08
N ASP A 885 -13.20 3.81 -4.95
CA ASP A 885 -13.76 4.70 -5.96
C ASP A 885 -14.24 6.00 -5.27
N GLU A 886 -15.38 6.56 -5.65
CA GLU A 886 -15.98 7.71 -4.97
C GLU A 886 -16.92 7.34 -3.81
N ASN A 887 -17.59 6.20 -3.90
CA ASN A 887 -18.51 5.65 -2.91
C ASN A 887 -17.81 4.70 -1.93
N VAL A 888 -16.77 3.98 -2.37
CA VAL A 888 -15.97 3.06 -1.56
C VAL A 888 -14.72 3.77 -1.00
N LYS A 889 -14.53 3.72 0.33
CA LYS A 889 -13.41 4.33 1.06
C LYS A 889 -12.76 3.37 2.06
N ARG A 890 -11.45 3.53 2.31
CA ARG A 890 -10.66 2.72 3.25
C ARG A 890 -10.16 3.53 4.47
N TRP A 891 -10.05 2.82 5.60
CA TRP A 891 -9.49 3.30 6.85
C TRP A 891 -8.68 2.20 7.53
N TRP A 892 -7.58 2.61 8.18
CA TRP A 892 -6.69 1.74 8.94
C TRP A 892 -6.69 2.13 10.41
N ILE A 893 -6.55 1.14 11.29
CA ILE A 893 -6.38 1.28 12.74
C ILE A 893 -5.00 0.71 13.12
N ASP A 894 -4.12 1.55 13.66
CA ASP A 894 -2.82 1.16 14.21
C ASP A 894 -3.00 0.54 15.59
N LEU A 895 -3.28 -0.77 15.61
CA LEU A 895 -3.45 -1.54 16.84
C LEU A 895 -2.13 -1.64 17.63
N LYS A 896 -0.99 -1.62 16.93
CA LYS A 896 0.35 -1.68 17.53
C LYS A 896 0.61 -0.49 18.46
N GLU A 897 0.47 0.74 17.96
CA GLU A 897 0.64 1.95 18.79
C GLU A 897 -0.49 2.09 19.83
N TYR A 898 -1.70 1.62 19.53
CA TYR A 898 -2.83 1.61 20.48
C TYR A 898 -2.55 0.72 21.70
N ASN A 899 -2.22 -0.56 21.46
CA ASN A 899 -1.89 -1.53 22.51
C ASN A 899 -0.66 -1.09 23.31
N LYS A 900 0.39 -0.61 22.65
CA LYS A 900 1.60 -0.03 23.27
C LYS A 900 1.28 1.10 24.26
N ILE A 901 0.25 1.92 24.00
CA ILE A 901 -0.18 3.00 24.90
C ILE A 901 -1.13 2.50 26.00
N LEU A 902 -1.97 1.50 25.74
CA LEU A 902 -2.77 0.82 26.77
C LEU A 902 -1.87 0.19 27.86
N PHE A 903 -0.85 -0.59 27.46
CA PHE A 903 0.12 -1.19 28.38
C PHE A 903 0.94 -0.14 29.16
N GLY A 904 1.07 1.08 28.63
CA GLY A 904 1.69 2.21 29.34
C GLY A 904 0.86 2.78 30.51
N GLN A 905 -0.43 2.45 30.62
CA GLN A 905 -1.37 3.05 31.58
C GLN A 905 -1.89 2.07 32.67
N VAL A 906 -1.78 0.75 32.45
CA VAL A 906 -2.36 -0.28 33.33
C VAL A 906 -1.24 -1.09 34.00
N THR A 907 -1.36 -1.38 35.31
CA THR A 907 -0.32 -2.10 36.08
C THR A 907 -0.36 -3.63 35.97
N LYS A 908 -1.14 -4.18 35.03
CA LYS A 908 -1.12 -5.59 34.60
C LYS A 908 -1.64 -5.70 33.15
N PRO A 909 -0.94 -6.38 32.23
CA PRO A 909 -1.33 -6.47 30.81
C PRO A 909 -2.34 -7.60 30.56
N ILE A 910 -3.55 -7.53 31.14
CA ILE A 910 -4.57 -8.59 30.96
C ILE A 910 -5.41 -8.41 29.68
N PHE A 911 -5.30 -7.27 29.00
CA PHE A 911 -6.13 -6.91 27.86
C PHE A 911 -5.27 -6.35 26.73
N ARG A 912 -5.14 -7.12 25.66
CA ARG A 912 -4.65 -6.70 24.33
C ARG A 912 -5.87 -6.55 23.42
N THR A 913 -5.93 -5.47 22.65
CA THR A 913 -7.02 -5.18 21.70
C THR A 913 -6.73 -5.90 20.39
N GLU A 914 -7.66 -6.75 19.96
CA GLU A 914 -7.60 -7.57 18.74
C GLU A 914 -8.90 -7.42 17.93
N HIS A 915 -9.05 -8.17 16.84
CA HIS A 915 -10.21 -8.20 15.92
C HIS A 915 -11.58 -8.05 16.60
N LYS A 916 -11.84 -8.80 17.67
CA LYS A 916 -13.12 -8.77 18.39
C LYS A 916 -13.43 -7.42 19.06
N ASP A 917 -12.41 -6.64 19.39
CA ASP A 917 -12.48 -5.43 20.20
C ASP A 917 -12.56 -4.13 19.36
N LEU A 918 -12.55 -4.23 18.02
CA LEU A 918 -12.43 -3.07 17.12
C LEU A 918 -13.52 -2.01 17.32
N LEU A 919 -14.73 -2.41 17.72
CA LEU A 919 -15.82 -1.48 18.05
C LEU A 919 -15.76 -0.93 19.49
N GLU A 920 -14.99 -1.55 20.39
CA GLU A 920 -14.75 -1.00 21.74
C GLU A 920 -13.63 0.06 21.75
N ILE A 921 -12.82 0.16 20.68
CA ILE A 921 -11.90 1.29 20.45
C ILE A 921 -12.69 2.60 20.28
N SER A 922 -12.44 3.56 21.18
CA SER A 922 -13.16 4.84 21.21
C SER A 922 -12.94 5.71 19.96
N GLU A 923 -11.74 5.70 19.36
CA GLU A 923 -11.50 6.41 18.11
C GLU A 923 -12.29 5.81 16.93
N VAL A 924 -12.49 4.49 16.88
CA VAL A 924 -13.25 3.84 15.80
C VAL A 924 -14.71 4.26 15.87
N ARG A 925 -15.31 4.27 17.07
CA ARG A 925 -16.67 4.79 17.26
C ARG A 925 -16.76 6.28 16.98
N ASN A 926 -15.75 7.07 17.37
CA ASN A 926 -15.71 8.49 17.03
C ASN A 926 -15.66 8.72 15.50
N LEU A 927 -14.86 7.95 14.75
CA LEU A 927 -14.84 8.01 13.29
C LEU A 927 -16.24 7.71 12.73
N ILE A 928 -16.83 6.58 13.13
CA ILE A 928 -18.17 6.13 12.70
C ILE A 928 -19.21 7.21 12.98
N TRP A 929 -19.33 7.68 14.22
CA TRP A 929 -20.38 8.62 14.61
C TRP A 929 -20.16 10.04 14.12
N ASN A 930 -18.92 10.55 14.11
CA ASN A 930 -18.67 11.95 13.80
C ASN A 930 -18.45 12.22 12.31
N ASN A 931 -17.78 11.32 11.57
CA ASN A 931 -17.32 11.57 10.20
C ASN A 931 -17.96 10.68 9.13
N LEU A 932 -18.37 9.46 9.48
CA LEU A 932 -18.99 8.54 8.51
C LEU A 932 -20.51 8.70 8.51
N ILE A 933 -21.12 8.74 9.69
CA ILE A 933 -22.56 9.01 9.88
C ILE A 933 -22.82 10.51 10.10
N GLY A 934 -21.93 11.21 10.79
CA GLY A 934 -21.99 12.66 11.01
C GLY A 934 -21.26 13.48 9.95
N THR A 935 -21.50 14.78 9.95
CA THR A 935 -20.93 15.75 8.99
C THR A 935 -19.62 16.42 9.47
N SER A 936 -18.90 15.82 10.42
CA SER A 936 -17.62 16.34 10.90
C SER A 936 -16.51 16.18 9.87
N THR A 937 -15.73 17.24 9.66
CA THR A 937 -14.48 17.22 8.89
C THR A 937 -13.22 17.20 9.76
N ALA A 938 -13.37 17.05 11.09
CA ALA A 938 -12.25 16.92 12.01
C ALA A 938 -11.64 15.50 11.92
N MET A 939 -10.31 15.44 11.72
CA MET A 939 -9.55 14.22 11.40
C MET A 939 -8.43 13.97 12.43
N ASP A 940 -8.55 14.53 13.63
CA ASP A 940 -7.51 14.53 14.68
C ASP A 940 -7.58 13.23 15.51
N TYR A 941 -7.30 12.10 14.83
CA TYR A 941 -7.25 10.75 15.41
C TYR A 941 -5.79 10.33 15.61
N GLN A 942 -5.48 9.70 16.75
CA GLN A 942 -4.11 9.26 17.04
C GLN A 942 -3.76 7.92 16.39
N PHE A 943 -4.74 7.01 16.26
CA PHE A 943 -4.52 5.63 15.83
C PHE A 943 -5.26 5.27 14.53
N ILE A 944 -5.96 6.22 13.91
CA ILE A 944 -6.83 5.96 12.76
C ILE A 944 -6.50 6.90 11.61
N SER A 945 -6.32 6.34 10.41
CA SER A 945 -5.90 7.09 9.23
C SER A 945 -6.53 6.56 7.94
N ALA A 946 -6.73 7.46 6.97
CA ALA A 946 -7.09 7.11 5.57
C ALA A 946 -5.85 6.76 4.72
N ASN A 947 -4.75 6.38 5.37
CA ASN A 947 -3.52 5.83 4.78
C ASN A 947 -3.03 4.70 5.70
N LYS A 948 -2.40 3.68 5.14
CA LYS A 948 -1.83 2.55 5.90
C LYS A 948 -0.69 3.02 6.83
N PRO A 949 -0.73 2.73 8.15
CA PRO A 949 0.33 3.10 9.07
C PRO A 949 1.60 2.28 8.84
N GLY A 950 2.75 2.82 9.27
CA GLY A 950 4.05 2.16 9.15
C GLY A 950 4.30 1.19 10.31
N LEU A 951 4.04 -0.11 10.10
CA LEU A 951 4.07 -1.14 11.17
C LEU A 951 5.46 -1.38 11.79
N GLY A 952 6.53 -0.84 11.20
CA GLY A 952 7.88 -0.80 11.75
C GLY A 952 8.70 -2.08 11.57
N LEU A 953 9.97 -1.99 11.96
CA LEU A 953 10.97 -3.06 11.96
C LEU A 953 11.44 -3.27 13.40
N ASP A 954 10.55 -3.84 14.21
CA ASP A 954 10.86 -4.22 15.59
C ASP A 954 11.31 -5.67 15.59
N LYS A 955 12.52 -5.94 16.09
CA LYS A 955 13.01 -7.32 16.24
C LYS A 955 12.11 -8.11 17.19
N ARG A 956 11.85 -9.35 16.80
CA ARG A 956 11.12 -10.35 17.56
C ARG A 956 11.88 -11.66 17.57
N LEU A 957 11.83 -12.34 18.71
CA LEU A 957 12.25 -13.72 18.88
C LEU A 957 11.00 -14.59 19.12
N THR A 958 10.80 -15.59 18.28
CA THR A 958 9.60 -16.45 18.27
C THR A 958 9.98 -17.86 18.70
N PHE A 959 9.30 -18.40 19.69
CA PHE A 959 9.48 -19.78 20.19
C PHE A 959 8.25 -20.62 19.80
N THR A 960 8.40 -21.49 18.80
CA THR A 960 7.34 -22.38 18.31
C THR A 960 7.58 -23.80 18.81
N LEU A 961 6.63 -24.33 19.60
CA LEU A 961 6.73 -25.63 20.25
C LEU A 961 5.76 -26.66 19.64
N HIS A 962 6.31 -27.74 19.11
CA HIS A 962 5.61 -28.92 18.60
C HIS A 962 5.73 -30.06 19.62
N SER A 963 4.78 -30.19 20.55
CA SER A 963 5.03 -30.93 21.79
C SER A 963 3.82 -31.34 22.64
N PRO A 964 3.90 -32.47 23.37
CA PRO A 964 3.08 -32.74 24.55
C PRO A 964 3.64 -32.09 25.84
N LEU A 965 4.19 -30.88 25.74
CA LEU A 965 4.60 -30.02 26.87
C LEU A 965 3.81 -28.72 26.78
N SER A 966 3.37 -28.16 27.90
CA SER A 966 2.91 -26.78 27.94
C SER A 966 4.10 -25.82 27.81
N LEU A 967 3.88 -24.67 27.17
CA LEU A 967 4.87 -23.61 26.96
C LEU A 967 4.53 -22.39 27.83
N SER A 968 5.51 -21.84 28.55
CA SER A 968 5.38 -20.56 29.24
C SER A 968 6.66 -19.72 29.18
N TYR A 969 6.51 -18.41 29.38
CA TYR A 969 7.60 -17.46 29.51
C TYR A 969 7.50 -16.70 30.83
N ASN A 970 8.60 -16.64 31.58
CA ASN A 970 8.71 -15.87 32.81
C ASN A 970 9.47 -14.57 32.49
N GLU A 971 8.77 -13.43 32.48
CA GLU A 971 9.37 -12.09 32.34
C GLU A 971 10.14 -11.74 33.63
N ASN A 972 11.23 -10.96 33.51
CA ASN A 972 12.12 -10.63 34.63
C ASN A 972 11.45 -9.87 35.80
N ASP A 973 10.24 -9.31 35.61
CA ASP A 973 9.46 -8.67 36.67
C ASP A 973 8.60 -9.64 37.52
N GLY A 974 8.52 -10.91 37.10
CA GLY A 974 7.71 -11.96 37.72
C GLY A 974 6.34 -12.18 37.08
N THR A 975 6.05 -11.54 35.94
CA THR A 975 4.93 -11.88 35.06
C THR A 975 5.18 -13.24 34.39
N VAL A 976 4.12 -14.04 34.26
CA VAL A 976 4.15 -15.34 33.56
C VAL A 976 3.19 -15.25 32.39
N VAL A 977 3.65 -15.65 31.22
CA VAL A 977 2.91 -15.61 29.95
C VAL A 977 2.72 -17.03 29.47
N ASP A 978 1.47 -17.48 29.48
CA ASP A 978 1.04 -18.85 29.19
C ASP A 978 -0.43 -18.88 28.74
N GLU A 979 -0.96 -20.08 28.50
CA GLU A 979 -2.36 -20.30 28.09
C GLU A 979 -3.42 -19.65 29.01
N SER A 980 -3.13 -19.49 30.30
CA SER A 980 -4.02 -18.86 31.28
C SER A 980 -3.83 -17.34 31.41
N SER A 981 -2.71 -16.82 30.91
CA SER A 981 -2.31 -15.41 30.98
C SER A 981 -1.55 -15.02 29.70
N PRO A 982 -2.22 -14.96 28.53
CA PRO A 982 -1.56 -15.01 27.22
C PRO A 982 -0.84 -13.73 26.80
N TYR A 983 -0.80 -12.69 27.64
CA TYR A 983 -0.18 -11.40 27.32
C TYR A 983 0.76 -10.97 28.45
N GLY A 984 2.04 -10.75 28.09
CA GLY A 984 3.01 -10.04 28.90
C GLY A 984 3.05 -8.56 28.52
N ARG A 985 4.11 -7.86 28.91
CA ARG A 985 4.31 -6.46 28.50
C ARG A 985 4.88 -6.35 27.09
N TYR A 986 5.90 -7.16 26.80
CA TYR A 986 6.58 -7.22 25.51
C TYR A 986 6.70 -8.67 25.01
N SER A 987 5.77 -9.51 25.46
CA SER A 987 5.64 -10.90 25.03
C SER A 987 4.16 -11.31 24.95
N GLN A 988 3.88 -12.39 24.20
CA GLN A 988 2.54 -12.97 24.08
C GLN A 988 2.60 -14.48 23.82
N TYR A 989 1.54 -15.19 24.20
CA TYR A 989 1.32 -16.61 23.93
C TYR A 989 0.10 -16.78 23.01
N LYS A 990 0.18 -17.68 22.04
CA LYS A 990 -0.97 -18.18 21.26
C LYS A 990 -0.87 -19.69 21.07
N ARG A 991 -2.01 -20.37 21.08
CA ARG A 991 -2.14 -21.81 20.80
C ARG A 991 -2.92 -22.03 19.50
N TYR A 992 -2.50 -23.03 18.74
CA TYR A 992 -3.03 -23.37 17.42
C TYR A 992 -3.15 -24.90 17.28
N GLY A 993 -4.02 -25.52 18.07
CA GLY A 993 -4.05 -26.99 18.24
C GLY A 993 -2.95 -27.48 19.18
N GLU A 994 -2.22 -28.54 18.80
CA GLU A 994 -1.05 -29.03 19.55
C GLU A 994 0.22 -28.15 19.36
N VAL A 995 0.12 -27.03 18.64
CA VAL A 995 1.22 -26.06 18.44
C VAL A 995 1.05 -24.87 19.38
N GLN A 996 2.08 -24.56 20.15
CA GLN A 996 2.09 -23.42 21.08
C GLN A 996 3.22 -22.47 20.67
N ILE A 997 2.95 -21.17 20.69
CA ILE A 997 3.91 -20.15 20.27
C ILE A 997 4.02 -19.06 21.33
N ILE A 998 5.25 -18.65 21.65
CA ILE A 998 5.52 -17.40 22.37
C ILE A 998 6.33 -16.45 21.48
N ASP A 999 5.84 -15.22 21.37
CA ASP A 999 6.56 -14.11 20.72
C ASP A 999 7.15 -13.18 21.79
N ILE A 1000 8.41 -12.77 21.65
CA ILE A 1000 9.10 -11.81 22.54
C ILE A 1000 9.67 -10.67 21.68
N TYR A 1001 9.51 -9.41 22.12
CA TYR A 1001 9.95 -8.21 21.38
C TYR A 1001 10.53 -7.14 22.34
N ASN A 1002 11.08 -6.04 21.79
CA ASN A 1002 11.60 -4.90 22.57
C ASN A 1002 12.65 -5.27 23.64
N ASP A 1003 13.53 -6.24 23.36
CA ASP A 1003 14.61 -6.70 24.25
C ASP A 1003 14.18 -7.06 25.68
N GLU A 1004 12.99 -7.66 25.84
CA GLU A 1004 12.55 -8.20 27.13
C GLU A 1004 13.34 -9.46 27.49
N GLU A 1005 13.95 -9.46 28.68
CA GLU A 1005 14.77 -10.55 29.22
C GLU A 1005 13.92 -11.49 30.11
N GLY A 1006 14.21 -12.80 30.10
CA GLY A 1006 13.44 -13.77 30.88
C GLY A 1006 13.84 -15.23 30.69
N THR A 1007 12.90 -16.14 30.91
CA THR A 1007 13.14 -17.58 30.78
C THR A 1007 11.94 -18.31 30.19
N ILE A 1008 12.14 -18.95 29.04
CA ILE A 1008 11.21 -19.92 28.46
C ILE A 1008 11.26 -21.20 29.31
N VAL A 1009 10.09 -21.70 29.70
CA VAL A 1009 9.93 -22.93 30.48
C VAL A 1009 8.88 -23.81 29.81
N MET A 1010 9.18 -25.10 29.70
CA MET A 1010 8.30 -26.09 29.09
C MET A 1010 8.10 -27.26 30.07
N GLN A 1011 6.86 -27.69 30.29
CA GLN A 1011 6.50 -28.69 31.32
C GLN A 1011 5.74 -29.89 30.73
N GLY A 1012 6.14 -31.10 31.09
CA GLY A 1012 5.64 -32.35 30.52
C GLY A 1012 4.20 -32.71 30.83
N GLU A 1013 3.33 -32.74 29.81
CA GLU A 1013 1.93 -33.18 29.93
C GLU A 1013 1.76 -34.66 29.59
N LYS A 1014 2.44 -35.15 28.54
CA LYS A 1014 2.35 -36.53 28.03
C LYS A 1014 3.77 -37.04 27.69
N THR A 1015 4.05 -38.34 27.85
CA THR A 1015 5.34 -38.93 27.44
C THR A 1015 5.46 -38.97 25.91
N GLY A 1016 6.61 -38.55 25.37
CA GLY A 1016 6.89 -38.57 23.93
C GLY A 1016 8.23 -37.91 23.59
N SER A 1017 8.20 -37.01 22.61
CA SER A 1017 9.30 -36.09 22.31
C SER A 1017 8.75 -34.78 21.75
N PHE A 1018 9.51 -33.70 21.88
CA PHE A 1018 9.17 -32.37 21.39
C PHE A 1018 10.13 -31.88 20.31
N THR A 1019 9.67 -30.95 19.48
CA THR A 1019 10.55 -30.09 18.68
C THR A 1019 10.28 -28.63 19.08
N LEU A 1020 11.33 -27.87 19.35
CA LEU A 1020 11.26 -26.43 19.62
C LEU A 1020 12.03 -25.69 18.53
N GLU A 1021 11.34 -24.79 17.84
CA GLU A 1021 11.93 -23.85 16.89
C GLU A 1021 12.05 -22.47 17.54
N VAL A 1022 13.17 -21.81 17.27
CA VAL A 1022 13.45 -20.43 17.68
C VAL A 1022 13.75 -19.64 16.41
N GLU A 1023 13.00 -18.59 16.15
CA GLU A 1023 13.10 -17.78 14.93
C GLU A 1023 13.32 -16.31 15.32
N GLU A 1024 14.40 -15.71 14.83
CA GLU A 1024 14.56 -14.25 14.84
C GLU A 1024 13.89 -13.67 13.60
N SER A 1025 13.10 -12.62 13.77
CA SER A 1025 12.51 -11.86 12.66
C SER A 1025 12.74 -10.36 12.80
N ASP A 1026 13.11 -9.71 11.70
CA ASP A 1026 13.18 -8.25 11.57
C ASP A 1026 11.95 -7.78 10.76
N GLY A 1027 10.92 -7.28 11.47
CA GLY A 1027 9.60 -7.03 10.90
C GLY A 1027 8.85 -8.33 10.55
N GLU A 1028 8.89 -8.71 9.26
CA GLU A 1028 8.27 -9.93 8.72
C GLU A 1028 9.29 -10.88 8.05
N GLU A 1029 10.57 -10.49 7.95
CA GLU A 1029 11.63 -11.34 7.39
C GLU A 1029 12.31 -12.14 8.52
N ILE A 1030 12.29 -13.47 8.43
CA ILE A 1030 13.04 -14.35 9.36
C ILE A 1030 14.53 -14.24 8.99
N THR A 1031 15.34 -13.76 9.92
CA THR A 1031 16.77 -13.46 9.72
C THR A 1031 17.68 -14.63 10.09
N SER A 1032 17.32 -15.39 11.13
CA SER A 1032 18.13 -16.46 11.73
C SER A 1032 17.23 -17.48 12.45
N THR A 1033 17.67 -18.74 12.57
CA THR A 1033 16.88 -19.81 13.22
C THR A 1033 17.70 -20.73 14.14
N ILE A 1034 17.05 -21.43 15.08
CA ILE A 1034 17.58 -22.62 15.80
C ILE A 1034 16.46 -23.65 15.89
N THR A 1035 16.74 -24.93 15.63
CA THR A 1035 15.74 -26.01 15.80
C THR A 1035 16.26 -27.10 16.73
N TYR A 1036 15.65 -27.25 17.92
CA TYR A 1036 15.89 -28.37 18.83
C TYR A 1036 14.92 -29.52 18.50
N ALA A 1037 15.35 -30.49 17.69
CA ALA A 1037 14.46 -31.46 17.03
C ALA A 1037 14.41 -32.84 17.69
N GLY A 1038 13.20 -33.30 18.04
CA GLY A 1038 12.94 -34.65 18.55
C GLY A 1038 13.46 -34.93 19.96
N ILE A 1039 13.51 -33.92 20.82
CA ILE A 1039 14.04 -33.98 22.18
C ILE A 1039 13.09 -34.79 23.07
N PRO A 1040 13.54 -35.78 23.84
CA PRO A 1040 12.67 -36.71 24.57
C PRO A 1040 11.94 -36.05 25.75
N SER A 1041 10.73 -36.53 26.05
CA SER A 1041 9.92 -36.03 27.17
C SER A 1041 9.12 -37.09 27.93
N SER A 1042 8.85 -36.77 29.19
CA SER A 1042 8.01 -37.50 30.15
C SER A 1042 7.02 -36.54 30.83
N THR A 1043 6.06 -37.06 31.60
CA THR A 1043 5.12 -36.25 32.40
C THR A 1043 5.75 -35.61 33.65
N SER A 1044 7.08 -35.67 33.80
CA SER A 1044 7.84 -34.94 34.81
C SER A 1044 9.02 -34.14 34.22
N THR A 1045 9.14 -34.11 32.89
CA THR A 1045 10.18 -33.31 32.21
C THR A 1045 9.93 -31.82 32.39
N VAL A 1046 10.99 -31.10 32.72
CA VAL A 1046 11.07 -29.64 32.71
C VAL A 1046 12.23 -29.23 31.82
N ALA A 1047 11.96 -28.42 30.80
CA ALA A 1047 12.99 -27.91 29.89
C ALA A 1047 12.96 -26.37 29.87
N SER A 1048 14.11 -25.73 29.72
CA SER A 1048 14.22 -24.26 29.80
C SER A 1048 15.34 -23.65 28.97
N ILE A 1049 15.13 -22.39 28.57
CA ILE A 1049 16.09 -21.52 27.88
C ILE A 1049 16.06 -20.14 28.55
N GLU A 1050 17.21 -19.61 28.94
CA GLU A 1050 17.36 -18.20 29.34
C GLU A 1050 17.41 -17.32 28.08
N VAL A 1051 16.69 -16.20 28.09
CA VAL A 1051 16.56 -15.26 26.97
C VAL A 1051 17.14 -13.92 27.38
N GLY A 1052 18.26 -13.52 26.75
CA GLY A 1052 19.00 -12.30 27.05
C GLY A 1052 18.63 -11.06 26.21
N GLY A 1053 17.63 -11.15 25.33
CA GLY A 1053 17.19 -10.07 24.44
C GLY A 1053 16.43 -10.61 23.23
N THR A 1054 16.18 -9.76 22.21
CA THR A 1054 15.50 -10.19 20.96
C THR A 1054 16.42 -10.73 19.86
N ASN A 1055 17.72 -10.79 20.13
CA ASN A 1055 18.73 -11.34 19.23
C ASN A 1055 18.94 -12.83 19.54
N ILE A 1056 18.97 -13.69 18.51
CA ILE A 1056 19.06 -15.15 18.70
C ILE A 1056 20.40 -15.60 19.31
N ASP A 1057 21.50 -14.84 19.08
CA ASP A 1057 22.80 -15.07 19.71
C ASP A 1057 22.76 -14.91 21.25
N ASP A 1058 21.78 -14.17 21.77
CA ASP A 1058 21.59 -13.93 23.22
C ASP A 1058 20.69 -15.00 23.88
N THR A 1059 20.42 -16.13 23.19
CA THR A 1059 19.72 -17.30 23.74
C THR A 1059 20.69 -18.33 24.33
N ALA A 1060 20.40 -18.79 25.56
CA ALA A 1060 21.19 -19.82 26.22
C ALA A 1060 20.91 -21.23 25.68
N SER A 1061 21.84 -22.14 25.94
CA SER A 1061 21.73 -23.58 25.68
C SER A 1061 20.46 -24.17 26.30
N LEU A 1062 19.71 -24.99 25.55
CA LEU A 1062 18.51 -25.68 26.04
C LEU A 1062 18.88 -26.66 27.16
N GLN A 1063 18.34 -26.42 28.35
CA GLN A 1063 18.48 -27.29 29.52
C GLN A 1063 17.28 -28.23 29.61
N VAL A 1064 17.51 -29.52 29.93
CA VAL A 1064 16.44 -30.51 30.14
C VAL A 1064 16.69 -31.31 31.42
N ASP A 1065 15.78 -31.18 32.39
CA ASP A 1065 15.53 -32.17 33.45
C ASP A 1065 14.46 -33.13 32.91
N TYR A 1066 14.80 -34.41 32.68
CA TYR A 1066 13.86 -35.36 32.07
C TYR A 1066 12.96 -36.06 33.09
N ASP A 1067 13.45 -36.32 34.31
CA ASP A 1067 12.74 -37.12 35.32
C ASP A 1067 12.11 -36.32 36.47
N GLY A 1068 12.46 -35.04 36.60
CA GLY A 1068 11.82 -34.04 37.48
C GLY A 1068 12.43 -33.95 38.88
N ASP A 1069 13.72 -34.31 39.05
CA ASP A 1069 14.40 -34.23 40.35
C ASP A 1069 14.96 -32.84 40.70
N GLY A 1070 15.06 -31.94 39.71
CA GLY A 1070 15.52 -30.56 39.84
C GLY A 1070 16.98 -30.30 39.46
N GLU A 1071 17.71 -31.30 38.96
CA GLU A 1071 19.06 -31.15 38.38
C GLU A 1071 19.02 -31.40 36.85
N THR A 1072 19.79 -30.63 36.07
CA THR A 1072 19.77 -30.72 34.60
C THR A 1072 20.41 -32.03 34.10
N ASP A 1073 19.60 -32.87 33.46
CA ASP A 1073 19.93 -34.23 33.00
C ASP A 1073 20.82 -34.21 31.73
N PHE A 1074 20.53 -33.27 30.82
CA PHE A 1074 21.39 -32.91 29.69
C PHE A 1074 21.17 -31.47 29.22
N MET A 1075 22.17 -30.91 28.52
CA MET A 1075 22.10 -29.60 27.88
C MET A 1075 22.43 -29.73 26.40
N LEU A 1076 21.80 -28.89 25.57
CA LEU A 1076 22.01 -28.79 24.14
C LEU A 1076 22.41 -27.36 23.80
N GLU A 1077 23.66 -27.17 23.34
CA GLU A 1077 24.19 -25.86 22.96
C GLU A 1077 23.37 -25.27 21.79
N SER A 1078 23.13 -23.96 21.83
CA SER A 1078 22.51 -23.23 20.73
C SER A 1078 23.43 -23.22 19.50
N ALA A 1079 22.85 -23.40 18.31
CA ALA A 1079 23.56 -23.41 17.03
C ALA A 1079 22.70 -22.70 15.97
N VAL A 1080 23.05 -21.45 15.69
CA VAL A 1080 22.29 -20.59 14.76
C VAL A 1080 22.41 -21.15 13.33
N ASP A 1081 21.27 -21.20 12.65
CA ASP A 1081 20.99 -21.80 11.35
C ASP A 1081 21.29 -23.31 11.26
N GLU A 1082 21.32 -24.01 12.39
CA GLU A 1082 21.49 -25.47 12.48
C GLU A 1082 20.36 -26.16 13.28
N THR A 1083 20.12 -27.44 12.95
CA THR A 1083 19.23 -28.32 13.72
C THR A 1083 20.02 -29.06 14.81
N VAL A 1084 19.72 -28.78 16.06
CA VAL A 1084 20.30 -29.43 17.24
C VAL A 1084 19.42 -30.62 17.65
N ALA A 1085 20.02 -31.78 17.89
CA ALA A 1085 19.30 -32.99 18.32
C ALA A 1085 20.17 -33.88 19.22
N LEU A 1086 19.53 -34.78 19.97
CA LEU A 1086 20.26 -35.91 20.56
C LEU A 1086 20.80 -36.83 19.46
N PRO A 1087 21.98 -37.45 19.64
CA PRO A 1087 22.54 -38.36 18.63
C PRO A 1087 21.73 -39.67 18.53
N ASP A 1088 21.76 -40.31 17.36
CA ASP A 1088 21.09 -41.61 17.09
C ASP A 1088 21.80 -42.80 17.79
N GLU A 1089 23.10 -42.70 18.00
CA GLU A 1089 23.93 -43.67 18.72
C GLU A 1089 24.68 -42.98 19.86
N PRO A 1090 24.98 -43.68 20.97
CA PRO A 1090 25.74 -43.09 22.07
C PRO A 1090 27.11 -42.59 21.56
N PRO A 1091 27.52 -41.34 21.87
CA PRO A 1091 28.70 -40.72 21.26
C PRO A 1091 29.93 -41.60 21.46
N SER A 1092 30.51 -42.06 20.35
CA SER A 1092 31.50 -43.13 20.37
C SER A 1092 32.71 -42.72 21.20
N GLU A 1093 32.86 -43.30 22.40
CA GLU A 1093 33.92 -42.97 23.36
C GLU A 1093 35.27 -42.75 22.61
N PRO A 1094 35.88 -41.55 22.69
CA PRO A 1094 36.93 -41.14 21.76
C PRO A 1094 38.14 -42.07 21.78
N THR A 1095 38.68 -42.36 20.60
CA THR A 1095 39.82 -43.27 20.45
C THR A 1095 41.08 -42.71 21.09
N VAL A 1096 42.05 -43.60 21.31
CA VAL A 1096 43.40 -43.22 21.80
C VAL A 1096 44.16 -42.35 20.78
N GLU A 1097 43.69 -42.25 19.52
CA GLU A 1097 44.22 -41.31 18.52
C GLU A 1097 43.60 -39.91 18.68
N GLU A 1098 42.27 -39.81 18.81
CA GLU A 1098 41.57 -38.54 19.04
C GLU A 1098 41.96 -37.91 20.38
N LEU A 1099 42.05 -38.70 21.45
CA LEU A 1099 42.51 -38.24 22.77
C LEU A 1099 43.97 -37.77 22.76
N GLU A 1100 44.84 -38.36 21.92
CA GLU A 1100 46.21 -37.86 21.75
C GLU A 1100 46.24 -36.53 20.99
N SER A 1101 45.38 -36.40 19.97
CA SER A 1101 45.21 -35.17 19.18
C SER A 1101 44.67 -34.03 20.06
N GLN A 1102 43.56 -34.26 20.78
CA GLN A 1102 42.97 -33.31 21.74
C GLN A 1102 43.99 -32.86 22.78
N PHE A 1103 44.71 -33.80 23.42
CA PHE A 1103 45.77 -33.48 24.38
C PHE A 1103 46.87 -32.61 23.75
N LYS A 1104 47.24 -32.87 22.49
CA LYS A 1104 48.25 -32.06 21.76
C LYS A 1104 47.76 -30.67 21.41
N THR A 1105 46.52 -30.52 20.96
CA THR A 1105 45.88 -29.21 20.69
C THR A 1105 45.76 -28.41 21.99
N TYR A 1106 45.20 -28.99 23.04
CA TYR A 1106 45.06 -28.30 24.34
C TYR A 1106 46.42 -27.93 24.97
N VAL A 1107 47.45 -28.78 24.86
CA VAL A 1107 48.85 -28.42 25.22
C VAL A 1107 49.43 -27.34 24.30
N ASN A 1108 49.01 -27.26 23.04
CA ASN A 1108 49.48 -26.22 22.14
C ASN A 1108 48.89 -24.86 22.52
N ASP A 1109 47.61 -24.79 22.79
CA ASP A 1109 46.93 -23.49 22.81
C ASP A 1109 47.00 -22.86 24.21
N ASN A 1110 46.88 -23.67 25.26
CA ASN A 1110 46.84 -23.18 26.64
C ASN A 1110 48.22 -23.06 27.33
N LEU A 1111 49.31 -23.63 26.78
CA LEU A 1111 50.63 -23.62 27.43
C LEU A 1111 51.66 -22.68 26.79
N THR A 1112 51.78 -21.49 27.38
CA THR A 1112 52.80 -20.48 27.08
C THR A 1112 54.24 -20.96 27.32
N ASN A 1113 54.45 -21.89 28.27
CA ASN A 1113 55.78 -22.41 28.60
C ASN A 1113 56.30 -23.37 27.52
N LYS A 1114 57.00 -22.82 26.53
CA LYS A 1114 57.60 -23.54 25.38
C LYS A 1114 58.45 -24.77 25.77
N SER A 1115 59.04 -24.80 26.96
CA SER A 1115 59.83 -25.96 27.43
C SER A 1115 58.96 -27.12 27.93
N VAL A 1116 57.85 -26.80 28.62
CA VAL A 1116 56.86 -27.78 29.10
C VAL A 1116 56.00 -28.28 27.94
N LYS A 1117 55.46 -27.38 27.11
CA LYS A 1117 54.71 -27.69 25.88
C LYS A 1117 55.44 -28.72 25.00
N LYS A 1118 56.74 -28.48 24.72
CA LYS A 1118 57.58 -29.41 23.95
C LYS A 1118 57.90 -30.73 24.69
N SER A 1119 57.81 -30.76 26.01
CA SER A 1119 57.97 -31.97 26.82
C SER A 1119 56.72 -32.85 26.79
N LEU A 1120 55.53 -32.25 26.99
CA LEU A 1120 54.26 -32.96 27.03
C LEU A 1120 53.89 -33.55 25.66
N VAL A 1121 53.91 -32.73 24.58
CA VAL A 1121 53.67 -33.19 23.19
C VAL A 1121 54.58 -34.38 22.85
N ARG A 1122 55.88 -34.28 23.18
CA ARG A 1122 56.84 -35.35 22.89
C ARG A 1122 56.54 -36.64 23.65
N GLN A 1123 56.00 -36.57 24.85
CA GLN A 1123 55.71 -37.76 25.65
C GLN A 1123 54.41 -38.44 25.21
N ILE A 1124 53.37 -37.68 24.86
CA ILE A 1124 52.16 -38.27 24.30
C ILE A 1124 52.41 -38.85 22.89
N ASP A 1125 53.20 -38.17 22.04
CA ASP A 1125 53.72 -38.71 20.76
C ASP A 1125 54.44 -40.07 20.93
N GLN A 1126 55.16 -40.26 22.05
CA GLN A 1126 55.91 -41.47 22.36
C GLN A 1126 55.05 -42.57 22.98
N PHE A 1127 53.98 -42.18 23.67
CA PHE A 1127 52.93 -43.09 24.13
C PHE A 1127 52.14 -43.62 22.93
N TYR A 1128 51.62 -42.74 22.07
CA TYR A 1128 50.75 -43.13 20.97
C TYR A 1128 51.46 -44.00 19.92
N LYS A 1129 52.73 -43.69 19.60
CA LYS A 1129 53.57 -44.56 18.75
C LYS A 1129 53.80 -45.97 19.33
N GLN A 1130 53.75 -46.15 20.67
CA GLN A 1130 53.83 -47.46 21.31
C GLN A 1130 52.48 -48.18 21.41
N TYR A 1131 51.38 -47.43 21.50
CA TYR A 1131 50.02 -47.95 21.36
C TYR A 1131 49.80 -48.51 19.95
N GLN A 1132 50.04 -47.71 18.90
CA GLN A 1132 49.99 -48.16 17.50
C GLN A 1132 50.85 -49.40 17.24
N GLN A 1133 52.05 -49.47 17.84
CA GLN A 1133 52.93 -50.63 17.70
C GLN A 1133 52.37 -51.89 18.39
N GLN A 1134 51.69 -51.75 19.53
CA GLN A 1134 51.05 -52.87 20.22
C GLN A 1134 49.81 -53.36 19.47
N GLU A 1135 48.92 -52.49 19.00
CA GLU A 1135 47.75 -52.89 18.20
C GLU A 1135 48.16 -53.62 16.90
N LYS A 1136 49.21 -53.13 16.23
CA LYS A 1136 49.83 -53.77 15.04
C LYS A 1136 50.53 -55.10 15.33
N LEU A 1137 50.67 -55.48 16.61
CA LEU A 1137 51.13 -56.81 17.05
C LEU A 1137 49.97 -57.68 17.53
N LYS A 1138 49.02 -57.14 18.32
CA LYS A 1138 47.80 -57.85 18.77
C LYS A 1138 47.03 -58.42 17.58
N SER A 1139 46.77 -57.59 16.56
CA SER A 1139 46.12 -57.97 15.29
C SER A 1139 46.83 -59.06 14.48
N LYS A 1140 48.12 -59.35 14.75
CA LYS A 1140 48.90 -60.37 14.03
C LYS A 1140 48.97 -61.73 14.72
N SER A 1141 48.63 -61.83 16.01
CA SER A 1141 48.65 -63.12 16.71
C SER A 1141 47.87 -63.10 18.03
N PRO A 1142 47.07 -64.14 18.31
CA PRO A 1142 46.48 -64.35 19.65
C PRO A 1142 47.51 -64.35 20.78
N PHE A 1143 48.78 -64.69 20.51
CA PHE A 1143 49.86 -64.58 21.49
C PHE A 1143 50.11 -63.13 21.91
N PHE A 1144 50.18 -62.19 20.96
CA PHE A 1144 50.38 -60.77 21.26
C PHE A 1144 49.13 -60.12 21.83
N ALA A 1145 47.94 -60.52 21.38
CA ALA A 1145 46.67 -60.13 22.00
C ALA A 1145 46.65 -60.47 23.50
N LYS A 1146 47.12 -61.67 23.88
CA LYS A 1146 47.22 -62.09 25.28
C LYS A 1146 48.40 -61.46 26.04
N LEU A 1147 49.53 -61.19 25.37
CA LEU A 1147 50.70 -60.56 25.99
C LEU A 1147 50.44 -59.09 26.38
N PHE A 1148 49.66 -58.38 25.57
CA PHE A 1148 49.32 -56.97 25.77
C PHE A 1148 47.89 -56.76 26.30
N GLN A 1149 47.26 -57.80 26.83
CA GLN A 1149 45.81 -57.84 27.16
C GLN A 1149 45.35 -56.72 28.11
N ASN A 1150 46.23 -56.25 29.01
CA ASN A 1150 45.92 -55.22 30.01
C ASN A 1150 46.70 -53.91 29.77
N ASN A 1151 47.36 -53.76 28.61
CA ASN A 1151 48.14 -52.58 28.19
C ASN A 1151 49.06 -51.95 29.28
N PHE A 1152 49.56 -52.75 30.23
CA PHE A 1152 50.14 -52.29 31.51
C PHE A 1152 51.27 -51.27 31.37
N MET A 1153 52.17 -51.46 30.39
CA MET A 1153 53.29 -50.55 30.13
C MET A 1153 52.86 -49.22 29.50
N LEU A 1154 51.66 -49.13 28.92
CA LEU A 1154 51.06 -47.91 28.39
C LEU A 1154 50.33 -47.15 29.50
N ARG A 1155 49.48 -47.83 30.30
CA ARG A 1155 48.84 -47.24 31.49
C ARG A 1155 49.88 -46.63 32.45
N LEU A 1156 50.99 -47.33 32.72
CA LEU A 1156 52.10 -46.80 33.54
C LEU A 1156 52.79 -45.55 32.97
N ARG A 1157 52.78 -45.35 31.63
CA ARG A 1157 53.36 -44.16 31.00
C ARG A 1157 52.44 -42.95 31.13
N LEU A 1158 51.15 -43.16 30.98
CA LEU A 1158 50.13 -42.15 31.21
C LEU A 1158 50.13 -41.69 32.68
N GLN A 1159 50.16 -42.62 33.64
CA GLN A 1159 50.28 -42.30 35.07
C GLN A 1159 51.60 -41.60 35.46
N ALA A 1160 52.65 -41.73 34.63
CA ALA A 1160 53.89 -40.98 34.80
C ALA A 1160 53.81 -39.57 34.20
N LEU A 1161 52.99 -39.37 33.17
CA LEU A 1161 52.74 -38.08 32.52
C LEU A 1161 51.80 -37.22 33.37
N GLU A 1162 50.72 -37.80 33.89
CA GLU A 1162 49.79 -37.25 34.89
C GLU A 1162 50.56 -36.60 36.05
N ARG A 1163 51.34 -37.40 36.78
CA ARG A 1163 52.19 -36.93 37.90
C ARG A 1163 53.23 -35.89 37.51
N GLN A 1164 53.64 -35.85 36.24
CA GLN A 1164 54.56 -34.82 35.74
C GLN A 1164 53.84 -33.49 35.48
N ILE A 1165 52.56 -33.53 35.11
CA ILE A 1165 51.68 -32.36 34.96
C ILE A 1165 51.35 -31.79 36.35
N ASP A 1166 51.01 -32.63 37.33
CA ASP A 1166 50.85 -32.21 38.74
C ASP A 1166 52.10 -31.48 39.26
N LEU A 1167 53.28 -32.02 38.97
CA LEU A 1167 54.56 -31.40 39.32
C LEU A 1167 54.78 -30.08 38.59
N TYR A 1168 54.33 -29.93 37.34
CA TYR A 1168 54.40 -28.66 36.64
C TYR A 1168 53.39 -27.62 37.15
N ALA A 1169 52.19 -28.03 37.55
CA ALA A 1169 51.20 -27.18 38.21
C ALA A 1169 51.71 -26.67 39.56
N SER A 1170 52.22 -27.57 40.42
CA SER A 1170 52.82 -27.21 41.72
C SER A 1170 54.07 -26.31 41.62
N TRP A 1171 54.62 -26.11 40.41
CA TRP A 1171 55.73 -25.20 40.13
C TRP A 1171 55.31 -23.95 39.33
N ASN A 1172 54.01 -23.67 39.20
CA ASN A 1172 53.42 -22.59 38.38
C ASN A 1172 53.95 -22.57 36.93
N ARG A 1173 54.11 -23.76 36.31
CA ARG A 1173 54.54 -23.91 34.90
C ARG A 1173 53.42 -24.33 33.95
N VAL A 1174 52.29 -24.72 34.52
CA VAL A 1174 51.01 -25.12 33.92
C VAL A 1174 49.94 -24.47 34.82
N PRO A 1175 48.93 -23.76 34.30
CA PRO A 1175 47.78 -23.28 35.10
C PRO A 1175 46.98 -24.44 35.70
N ILE A 1176 46.25 -24.23 36.79
CA ILE A 1176 45.57 -25.30 37.53
C ILE A 1176 44.49 -25.97 36.67
N GLU A 1177 43.58 -25.19 36.10
CA GLU A 1177 42.56 -25.64 35.14
C GLU A 1177 43.19 -26.43 33.97
N THR A 1178 44.31 -25.91 33.44
CA THR A 1178 45.05 -26.57 32.34
C THR A 1178 45.66 -27.91 32.76
N SER A 1179 46.08 -28.08 34.02
CA SER A 1179 46.51 -29.39 34.51
C SER A 1179 45.35 -30.35 34.74
N GLU A 1180 44.20 -29.85 35.18
CA GLU A 1180 43.00 -30.66 35.44
C GLU A 1180 42.44 -31.25 34.15
N GLU A 1181 42.29 -30.46 33.08
CA GLU A 1181 41.83 -30.97 31.78
C GLU A 1181 42.85 -31.93 31.13
N LEU A 1182 44.14 -31.63 31.21
CA LEU A 1182 45.17 -32.56 30.70
C LEU A 1182 45.18 -33.89 31.48
N ASN A 1183 44.89 -33.86 32.78
CA ASN A 1183 44.73 -35.07 33.59
C ASN A 1183 43.40 -35.80 33.29
N ARG A 1184 42.31 -35.09 32.94
CA ARG A 1184 41.05 -35.68 32.43
C ARG A 1184 41.31 -36.46 31.15
N LEU A 1185 41.94 -35.85 30.15
CA LEU A 1185 42.32 -36.49 28.88
C LEU A 1185 43.24 -37.71 29.08
N ILE A 1186 44.21 -37.62 30.02
CA ILE A 1186 45.03 -38.77 30.40
C ILE A 1186 44.20 -39.88 31.06
N SER A 1187 43.25 -39.54 31.92
CA SER A 1187 42.38 -40.52 32.59
C SER A 1187 41.49 -41.27 31.60
N LEU A 1188 40.93 -40.58 30.61
CA LEU A 1188 40.20 -41.18 29.48
C LEU A 1188 41.10 -42.16 28.71
N MET A 1189 42.34 -41.76 28.38
CA MET A 1189 43.31 -42.65 27.75
C MET A 1189 43.72 -43.85 28.63
N ILE A 1190 43.74 -43.73 29.97
CA ILE A 1190 44.00 -44.85 30.89
C ILE A 1190 42.83 -45.84 30.91
N ASN A 1191 41.60 -45.35 30.85
CA ASN A 1191 40.39 -46.16 30.86
C ASN A 1191 40.23 -46.97 29.55
N LYS A 1192 40.59 -46.36 28.40
CA LYS A 1192 40.57 -47.00 27.08
C LYS A 1192 41.57 -48.15 26.87
N LEU A 1193 42.60 -48.27 27.70
CA LEU A 1193 43.73 -49.21 27.54
C LEU A 1193 43.53 -50.52 28.31
#